data_AF-A0A813DTQ0-F1
#
_entry.id   AF-A0A813DTQ0-F1
#
_cell.length_a   1.000
_cell.length_b   1.000
_cell.length_c   1.000
_cell.angle_alpha   90.00
_cell.angle_beta   90.00
_cell.angle_gamma   90.00
#
_symmetry.space_group_name_H-M   'P 1'
#
loop_
_entity.id
_entity.type
_entity.pdbx_description
1 polymer ?
#
loop_
_entity_poly.entity_id
_entity_poly.type
_entity_poly.pdbx_seq_one_letter_code
_entity_poly.pdbx_strand_id
1 'polypeptide(L)'
;EEARRELRKSFGDKLTAEPSDARDEDRQLLFAYLQAKGKDAGDAFNASFLLCSWAVPQDSAQALHSKAGRKKRRGSAVKHKVTTAGAEDDAIAPSWVLNTWADLKASSLAWGRAGLGKSSPTAARAALSLYRQLLLGEVLPAADEQGAAVSLPPLQRARSVESSVCSGGFVSVARPVFSSVAFTRALAGLAAARSAAPPAAPSVGEAAAALGFRDESPWVRTAAVDLSQQLLGEGHEEERRRAVAARLSDPSIGVRRAAFRASCALLQPGLSPEVLTGQAAELLRRVRDEAPHVREQVLGALERTLLPQPLAQASLGLLVDVVRQPGVGSQGLRDVLAAHCAAAVAARSSGQEASKPQAGAAKAEASLLALATGAFRGVKVISAQSSAAAQSPELDVAAAIETALDVEAMAPWTLILEQIGQLRPTALHPHIPLLQAWLADAAGSETSRDRLGEEELGRSSGSRGATPELLVRTACRLLSDILPSWVAVGKGSTAAALHKDKVCQSLLSSLKVLLEDSGSGLTRAAAECLCTLATHCSDLGAGGAATEKELLTKSLGSIDHLRQVVQAGPLSAAAQRQLCRQAWFLCTVLEFADLDALQSLVEPRSSSGQEFALVPGDHDGGFASSACSLLCSLWEKAPAALRPVLIPCMGFLLRRHSALLRPEPGKLGALLLLREALRSPESSLRLASSEALASLLAVYEKAAE
;
A
#
# COMPACT_ATOMS: atom_id res chain seq x y z
N GLU A 1 0.84 35.15 -18.91
CA GLU A 1 0.31 36.35 -19.57
C GLU A 1 0.63 36.45 -21.06
N GLU A 2 1.84 36.15 -21.50
CA GLU A 2 2.21 36.23 -22.92
C GLU A 2 1.40 35.29 -23.83
N ALA A 3 1.20 34.04 -23.43
CA ALA A 3 0.28 33.11 -24.10
C ALA A 3 -1.17 33.61 -24.15
N ARG A 4 -1.63 34.30 -23.09
CA ARG A 4 -2.96 34.92 -23.03
C ARG A 4 -3.06 36.08 -24.02
N ARG A 5 -1.99 36.86 -24.17
CA ARG A 5 -1.88 37.96 -25.14
C ARG A 5 -1.91 37.43 -26.58
N GLU A 6 -1.23 36.32 -26.86
CA GLU A 6 -1.27 35.65 -28.17
C GLU A 6 -2.64 35.03 -28.49
N LEU A 7 -3.28 34.38 -27.52
CA LEU A 7 -4.62 33.83 -27.68
C LEU A 7 -5.66 34.92 -27.91
N ARG A 8 -5.61 36.04 -27.16
CA ARG A 8 -6.45 37.21 -27.43
C ARG A 8 -6.23 37.77 -28.83
N LYS A 9 -4.98 37.90 -29.26
CA LYS A 9 -4.65 38.41 -30.61
C LYS A 9 -5.20 37.50 -31.72
N SER A 10 -5.27 36.19 -31.46
CA SER A 10 -5.67 35.18 -32.46
C SER A 10 -7.17 34.84 -32.43
N PHE A 11 -7.84 35.02 -31.29
CA PHE A 11 -9.22 34.54 -31.05
C PHE A 11 -10.12 35.54 -30.32
N GLY A 12 -9.63 36.74 -29.98
CA GLY A 12 -10.41 37.74 -29.24
C GLY A 12 -11.71 38.14 -29.93
N ASP A 13 -11.70 38.23 -31.26
CA ASP A 13 -12.89 38.56 -32.06
C ASP A 13 -13.97 37.46 -32.05
N LYS A 14 -13.67 36.27 -31.50
CA LYS A 14 -14.59 35.13 -31.41
C LYS A 14 -15.20 34.97 -30.01
N LEU A 15 -14.91 35.88 -29.09
CA LEU A 15 -15.54 35.89 -27.76
C LEU A 15 -17.01 36.31 -27.93
N THR A 16 -17.93 35.43 -27.54
CA THR A 16 -19.37 35.63 -27.74
C THR A 16 -20.01 36.54 -26.69
N ALA A 17 -19.27 36.91 -25.63
CA ALA A 17 -19.69 37.80 -24.55
C ALA A 17 -18.48 38.52 -23.93
N GLU A 18 -18.71 39.67 -23.29
CA GLU A 18 -17.68 40.30 -22.45
C GLU A 18 -17.43 39.41 -21.21
N PRO A 19 -16.17 39.02 -20.94
CA PRO A 19 -15.87 38.11 -19.84
C PRO A 19 -16.07 38.80 -18.49
N SER A 20 -16.73 38.10 -17.57
CA SER A 20 -17.07 38.64 -16.24
C SER A 20 -15.86 38.77 -15.31
N ASP A 21 -14.84 37.94 -15.51
CA ASP A 21 -13.56 38.00 -14.82
C ASP A 21 -12.41 37.40 -15.65
N ALA A 22 -11.20 37.44 -15.08
CA ALA A 22 -10.01 36.94 -15.76
C ALA A 22 -10.01 35.42 -16.01
N ARG A 23 -10.76 34.63 -15.23
CA ARG A 23 -10.84 33.17 -15.40
C ARG A 23 -11.87 32.78 -16.46
N ASP A 24 -12.96 33.53 -16.52
CA ASP A 24 -13.99 33.40 -17.54
C ASP A 24 -13.39 33.69 -18.93
N GLU A 25 -12.57 34.73 -19.03
CA GLU A 25 -11.87 35.02 -20.27
C GLU A 25 -10.88 33.93 -20.70
N ASP A 26 -10.09 33.38 -19.76
CA ASP A 26 -9.16 32.29 -20.07
C ASP A 26 -9.91 31.05 -20.57
N ARG A 27 -11.09 30.76 -20.00
CA ARG A 27 -11.97 29.68 -20.45
C ARG A 27 -12.50 29.92 -21.86
N GLN A 28 -12.96 31.13 -22.15
CA GLN A 28 -13.51 31.46 -23.46
C GLN A 28 -12.43 31.45 -24.56
N LEU A 29 -11.23 31.95 -24.26
CA LEU A 29 -10.08 31.90 -25.18
C LEU A 29 -9.62 30.47 -25.45
N LEU A 30 -9.56 29.63 -24.41
CA LEU A 30 -9.22 28.21 -24.55
C LEU A 30 -10.28 27.47 -25.36
N PHE A 31 -11.56 27.77 -25.15
CA PHE A 31 -12.67 27.19 -25.90
C PHE A 31 -12.63 27.58 -27.39
N ALA A 32 -12.38 28.85 -27.69
CA ALA A 32 -12.23 29.34 -29.06
C ALA A 32 -11.01 28.72 -29.78
N TYR A 33 -9.89 28.55 -29.07
CA TYR A 33 -8.70 27.86 -29.58
C TYR A 33 -8.98 26.38 -29.90
N LEU A 34 -9.63 25.66 -28.99
CA LEU A 34 -9.98 24.25 -29.16
C LEU A 34 -11.02 24.03 -30.26
N GLN A 35 -12.00 24.93 -30.41
CA GLN A 35 -12.94 24.89 -31.55
C GLN A 35 -12.24 25.16 -32.89
N ALA A 36 -11.27 26.08 -32.92
CA ALA A 36 -10.52 26.39 -34.14
C ALA A 36 -9.63 25.21 -34.56
N LYS A 37 -8.90 24.60 -33.61
CA LYS A 37 -8.06 23.42 -33.88
C LYS A 37 -8.87 22.15 -34.16
N GLY A 38 -10.03 22.00 -33.52
CA GLY A 38 -10.96 20.89 -33.73
C GLY A 38 -11.77 20.96 -35.04
N LYS A 39 -11.59 22.02 -35.85
CA LYS A 39 -12.09 22.06 -37.25
C LYS A 39 -11.08 21.49 -38.25
N ASP A 40 -9.78 21.53 -37.95
CA ASP A 40 -8.72 21.07 -38.85
C ASP A 40 -8.39 19.58 -38.68
N ALA A 41 -8.64 19.03 -37.49
CA ALA A 41 -8.77 17.58 -37.26
C ALA A 41 -10.25 17.34 -36.90
N GLY A 42 -10.90 16.31 -37.44
CA GLY A 42 -12.34 16.04 -37.25
C GLY A 42 -12.81 15.70 -35.82
N ASP A 43 -12.37 16.47 -34.83
CA ASP A 43 -12.36 16.19 -33.39
C ASP A 43 -12.99 17.32 -32.54
N ALA A 44 -13.82 18.19 -33.14
CA ALA A 44 -14.55 19.24 -32.40
C ALA A 44 -15.39 18.70 -31.20
N PHE A 45 -15.69 17.39 -31.17
CA PHE A 45 -16.43 16.73 -30.10
C PHE A 45 -15.58 16.41 -28.86
N ASN A 46 -14.24 16.36 -28.97
CA ASN A 46 -13.34 15.94 -27.88
C ASN A 46 -13.09 17.03 -26.82
N ALA A 47 -13.19 18.31 -27.19
CA ALA A 47 -12.87 19.42 -26.29
C ALA A 47 -13.97 19.66 -25.23
N SER A 48 -15.24 19.54 -25.61
CA SER A 48 -16.39 19.79 -24.73
C SER A 48 -16.51 18.75 -23.60
N PHE A 49 -16.11 17.50 -23.86
CA PHE A 49 -16.21 16.41 -22.88
C PHE A 49 -15.06 16.42 -21.86
N LEU A 50 -13.85 16.80 -22.26
CA LEU A 50 -12.70 16.97 -21.35
C LEU A 50 -12.97 18.06 -20.30
N LEU A 51 -13.67 19.13 -20.67
CA LEU A 51 -14.00 20.22 -19.75
C LEU A 51 -15.11 19.85 -18.73
N CYS A 52 -16.06 18.98 -19.09
CA CYS A 52 -17.07 18.48 -18.15
C CYS A 52 -16.47 17.62 -17.02
N SER A 53 -15.33 16.97 -17.26
CA SER A 53 -14.63 16.17 -16.23
C SER A 53 -13.89 17.04 -15.19
N TRP A 54 -13.66 18.33 -15.49
CA TRP A 54 -12.99 19.28 -14.61
C TRP A 54 -13.95 20.15 -13.77
N ALA A 55 -15.25 20.15 -14.10
CA ALA A 55 -16.21 21.11 -13.56
C ALA A 55 -17.10 20.59 -12.41
N VAL A 56 -16.78 19.45 -11.78
CA VAL A 56 -17.56 18.92 -10.65
C VAL A 56 -16.89 19.30 -9.32
N PRO A 57 -17.47 20.21 -8.50
CA PRO A 57 -17.04 20.38 -7.12
C PRO A 57 -17.53 19.18 -6.28
N GLN A 58 -16.61 18.55 -5.54
CA GLN A 58 -16.88 17.34 -4.74
C GLN A 58 -17.83 17.53 -3.53
N ASP A 59 -18.22 18.76 -3.19
CA ASP A 59 -18.87 19.04 -1.89
C ASP A 59 -20.41 19.06 -1.87
N SER A 60 -21.08 18.76 -2.99
CA SER A 60 -22.54 19.00 -3.09
C SER A 60 -23.43 17.88 -2.52
N ALA A 61 -22.88 16.75 -2.07
CA ALA A 61 -23.67 15.59 -1.65
C ALA A 61 -23.80 15.40 -0.12
N GLN A 62 -23.07 16.16 0.70
CA GLN A 62 -23.06 15.95 2.17
C GLN A 62 -23.94 16.92 2.98
N ALA A 63 -24.60 17.91 2.36
CA ALA A 63 -25.36 18.93 3.07
C ALA A 63 -26.83 18.58 3.40
N LEU A 64 -27.37 17.43 2.97
CA LEU A 64 -28.81 17.15 3.04
C LEU A 64 -29.28 16.28 4.23
N HIS A 65 -28.40 15.84 5.15
CA HIS A 65 -28.82 14.91 6.24
C HIS A 65 -28.52 15.35 7.68
N SER A 66 -28.21 16.61 7.98
CA SER A 66 -28.09 17.06 9.38
C SER A 66 -28.70 18.43 9.64
N LYS A 67 -30.01 18.47 9.94
CA LYS A 67 -30.64 19.53 10.76
C LYS A 67 -32.06 19.15 11.20
N ALA A 68 -32.15 18.41 12.29
CA ALA A 68 -33.35 18.36 13.13
C ALA A 68 -32.99 18.87 14.54
N GLY A 69 -32.97 20.20 14.69
CA GLY A 69 -32.73 20.88 15.97
C GLY A 69 -33.86 21.86 16.27
N ARG A 70 -34.85 21.43 17.07
CA ARG A 70 -35.97 22.26 17.57
C ARG A 70 -35.45 23.28 18.58
N LYS A 71 -35.64 24.58 18.32
CA LYS A 71 -35.70 25.62 19.37
C LYS A 71 -36.93 26.51 19.16
N LYS A 72 -37.81 26.50 20.18
CA LYS A 72 -38.97 27.39 20.36
C LYS A 72 -38.55 28.86 20.33
N ARG A 73 -39.30 29.70 19.62
CA ARG A 73 -39.63 31.07 20.07
C ARG A 73 -40.95 31.57 19.48
N ARG A 74 -41.59 32.43 20.27
CA ARG A 74 -42.99 32.86 20.26
C ARG A 74 -43.30 33.89 19.17
N GLY A 75 -44.51 33.77 18.60
CA GLY A 75 -45.53 34.82 18.50
C GLY A 75 -45.36 35.92 17.46
N SER A 76 -46.24 35.94 16.45
CA SER A 76 -47.21 37.02 16.17
C SER A 76 -48.04 36.67 14.92
N ALA A 77 -49.29 37.13 14.89
CA ALA A 77 -50.41 36.63 14.11
C ALA A 77 -50.67 37.37 12.79
N VAL A 78 -51.73 36.91 12.07
CA VAL A 78 -52.52 37.55 10.98
C VAL A 78 -51.99 37.21 9.58
N LYS A 79 -52.72 36.68 8.57
CA LYS A 79 -54.15 36.38 8.32
C LYS A 79 -54.26 35.24 7.27
N HIS A 80 -55.41 34.56 7.25
CA HIS A 80 -55.80 33.46 6.35
C HIS A 80 -55.74 33.78 4.84
N LYS A 81 -55.32 32.78 4.04
CA LYS A 81 -56.04 32.37 2.83
C LYS A 81 -55.83 30.86 2.57
N VAL A 82 -56.93 30.11 2.59
CA VAL A 82 -57.03 28.69 2.23
C VAL A 82 -57.21 28.62 0.71
N THR A 83 -56.44 27.78 0.02
CA THR A 83 -56.93 26.83 -1.00
C THR A 83 -55.85 25.85 -1.45
N THR A 84 -56.27 24.58 -1.48
CA THR A 84 -55.87 23.45 -2.35
C THR A 84 -54.53 22.75 -2.16
N ALA A 85 -54.67 21.44 -1.89
CA ALA A 85 -53.69 20.41 -1.69
C ALA A 85 -53.13 19.84 -3.00
N GLY A 86 -51.98 19.18 -2.89
CA GLY A 86 -51.49 18.20 -3.87
C GLY A 86 -50.39 18.72 -4.80
N ALA A 87 -49.13 18.67 -4.35
CA ALA A 87 -47.98 18.61 -5.23
C ALA A 87 -46.98 17.65 -4.60
N GLU A 88 -46.88 16.46 -5.19
CA GLU A 88 -45.81 15.50 -4.92
C GLU A 88 -44.47 16.11 -5.36
N ASP A 89 -43.42 15.85 -4.58
CA ASP A 89 -42.05 16.30 -4.85
C ASP A 89 -41.53 15.70 -6.16
N ASP A 90 -41.59 16.48 -7.24
CA ASP A 90 -40.87 16.19 -8.48
C ASP A 90 -39.36 16.35 -8.23
N ALA A 91 -38.67 15.22 -8.07
CA ALA A 91 -37.22 15.15 -8.05
C ALA A 91 -36.65 15.59 -9.41
N ILE A 92 -36.15 16.83 -9.49
CA ILE A 92 -35.48 17.37 -10.66
C ILE A 92 -34.19 16.58 -10.92
N ALA A 93 -34.09 15.96 -12.11
CA ALA A 93 -32.90 15.21 -12.51
C ALA A 93 -31.64 16.11 -12.53
N PRO A 94 -30.45 15.58 -12.18
CA PRO A 94 -29.21 16.35 -12.20
C PRO A 94 -28.91 16.96 -13.58
N SER A 95 -28.41 18.20 -13.62
CA SER A 95 -28.20 18.97 -14.86
C SER A 95 -27.31 18.27 -15.90
N TRP A 96 -26.38 17.41 -15.48
CA TRP A 96 -25.55 16.64 -16.41
C TRP A 96 -26.35 15.58 -17.19
N VAL A 97 -27.43 15.03 -16.60
CA VAL A 97 -28.36 14.12 -17.27
C VAL A 97 -29.15 14.88 -18.33
N LEU A 98 -29.64 16.08 -18.00
CA LEU A 98 -30.36 16.92 -18.95
C LEU A 98 -29.47 17.40 -20.11
N ASN A 99 -28.20 17.70 -19.83
CA ASN A 99 -27.24 18.13 -20.85
C ASN A 99 -26.82 16.98 -21.77
N THR A 100 -26.58 15.77 -21.24
CA THR A 100 -26.34 14.58 -22.08
C THR A 100 -27.56 14.28 -22.96
N TRP A 101 -28.78 14.49 -22.45
CA TRP A 101 -30.02 14.30 -23.21
C TRP A 101 -30.24 15.36 -24.31
N ALA A 102 -29.86 16.62 -24.07
CA ALA A 102 -29.91 17.68 -25.08
C ALA A 102 -28.92 17.43 -26.22
N ASP A 103 -27.69 17.01 -25.91
CA ASP A 103 -26.67 16.66 -26.90
C ASP A 103 -27.03 15.41 -27.72
N LEU A 104 -27.75 14.46 -27.12
CA LEU A 104 -28.31 13.27 -27.77
C LEU A 104 -29.35 13.63 -28.84
N LYS A 105 -30.21 14.62 -28.57
CA LYS A 105 -31.23 15.08 -29.53
C LYS A 105 -30.58 15.76 -30.74
N ALA A 106 -29.57 16.60 -30.52
CA ALA A 106 -28.85 17.30 -31.57
C ALA A 106 -28.03 16.37 -32.49
N SER A 107 -27.38 15.34 -31.93
CA SER A 107 -26.55 14.39 -32.69
C SER A 107 -27.36 13.44 -33.59
N SER A 108 -28.59 13.09 -33.19
CA SER A 108 -29.44 12.14 -33.94
C SER A 108 -29.97 12.72 -35.27
N LEU A 109 -30.20 14.03 -35.32
CA LEU A 109 -30.67 14.74 -36.52
C LEU A 109 -29.59 14.79 -37.63
N ALA A 110 -28.32 14.67 -37.25
CA ALA A 110 -27.21 14.62 -38.20
C ALA A 110 -27.03 13.23 -38.84
N TRP A 111 -27.33 12.15 -38.11
CA TRP A 111 -27.12 10.76 -38.57
C TRP A 111 -28.20 10.27 -39.55
N GLY A 112 -29.40 10.85 -39.51
CA GLY A 112 -30.48 10.53 -40.46
C GLY A 112 -30.14 10.81 -41.94
N ARG A 113 -29.03 11.50 -42.24
CA ARG A 113 -28.62 11.85 -43.60
C ARG A 113 -27.49 10.97 -44.17
N ALA A 114 -26.78 10.19 -43.36
CA ALA A 114 -25.66 9.36 -43.82
C ALA A 114 -26.05 7.86 -43.74
N GLY A 115 -26.40 7.27 -44.89
CA GLY A 115 -27.00 5.94 -45.00
C GLY A 115 -26.16 4.81 -44.38
N LEU A 116 -26.83 3.93 -43.63
CA LEU A 116 -26.27 2.70 -43.08
C LEU A 116 -26.09 1.66 -44.19
N GLY A 117 -24.84 1.24 -44.41
CA GLY A 117 -24.47 0.16 -45.33
C GLY A 117 -24.97 -1.23 -44.90
N LYS A 118 -24.72 -2.21 -45.79
CA LYS A 118 -25.29 -3.57 -45.88
C LYS A 118 -25.19 -4.43 -44.61
N SER A 119 -25.99 -4.12 -43.60
CA SER A 119 -26.38 -5.03 -42.53
C SER A 119 -27.84 -5.49 -42.73
N SER A 120 -28.20 -6.66 -42.20
CA SER A 120 -29.55 -7.23 -42.32
C SER A 120 -30.63 -6.20 -41.96
N PRO A 121 -31.59 -5.91 -42.86
CA PRO A 121 -32.57 -4.81 -42.71
C PRO A 121 -33.47 -4.97 -41.48
N THR A 122 -33.62 -6.19 -40.95
CA THR A 122 -34.38 -6.46 -39.72
C THR A 122 -33.61 -6.08 -38.46
N ALA A 123 -32.29 -6.32 -38.43
CA ALA A 123 -31.43 -5.96 -37.31
C ALA A 123 -31.22 -4.42 -37.24
N ALA A 124 -31.04 -3.77 -38.40
CA ALA A 124 -31.01 -2.31 -38.50
C ALA A 124 -32.32 -1.66 -38.04
N ARG A 125 -33.49 -2.23 -38.39
CA ARG A 125 -34.79 -1.73 -37.91
C ARG A 125 -35.00 -1.93 -36.41
N ALA A 126 -34.58 -3.07 -35.85
CA ALA A 126 -34.68 -3.33 -34.42
C ALA A 126 -33.76 -2.39 -33.61
N ALA A 127 -32.52 -2.19 -34.07
CA ALA A 127 -31.57 -1.25 -33.49
C ALA A 127 -32.07 0.21 -33.55
N LEU A 128 -32.64 0.60 -34.69
CA LEU A 128 -33.18 1.95 -34.94
C LEU A 128 -34.51 2.18 -34.20
N SER A 129 -35.30 1.12 -33.97
CA SER A 129 -36.49 1.12 -33.09
C SER A 129 -36.10 1.29 -31.63
N LEU A 130 -35.11 0.53 -31.15
CA LEU A 130 -34.54 0.69 -29.81
C LEU A 130 -33.93 2.08 -29.62
N TYR A 131 -33.18 2.58 -30.61
CA TYR A 131 -32.61 3.92 -30.63
C TYR A 131 -33.69 5.01 -30.63
N ARG A 132 -34.79 4.85 -31.39
CA ARG A 132 -35.96 5.75 -31.38
C ARG A 132 -36.69 5.74 -30.04
N GLN A 133 -36.86 4.57 -29.44
CA GLN A 133 -37.50 4.41 -28.14
C GLN A 133 -36.62 4.96 -27.00
N LEU A 134 -35.31 4.71 -27.04
CA LEU A 134 -34.32 5.17 -26.05
C LEU A 134 -34.06 6.69 -26.11
N LEU A 135 -33.97 7.28 -27.31
CA LEU A 135 -33.43 8.64 -27.50
C LEU A 135 -34.42 9.66 -28.05
N LEU A 136 -35.41 9.23 -28.84
CA LEU A 136 -36.36 10.13 -29.49
C LEU A 136 -37.71 10.20 -28.76
N GLY A 137 -37.95 9.33 -27.77
CA GLY A 137 -39.17 9.35 -26.98
C GLY A 137 -40.41 8.94 -27.78
N GLU A 138 -40.26 8.23 -28.90
CA GLU A 138 -41.36 7.58 -29.61
C GLU A 138 -41.78 6.31 -28.85
N VAL A 139 -42.26 6.50 -27.62
CA VAL A 139 -43.29 5.58 -27.09
C VAL A 139 -44.55 6.02 -27.83
N LEU A 140 -45.20 5.09 -28.54
CA LEU A 140 -46.56 5.31 -29.03
C LEU A 140 -47.34 5.96 -27.87
N PRO A 141 -47.90 7.17 -28.04
CA PRO A 141 -48.61 7.81 -26.95
C PRO A 141 -49.67 6.82 -26.48
N ALA A 142 -49.64 6.46 -25.20
CA ALA A 142 -50.84 5.98 -24.56
C ALA A 142 -51.81 7.16 -24.66
N ALA A 143 -52.72 7.08 -25.63
CA ALA A 143 -53.79 8.04 -25.74
C ALA A 143 -54.55 7.99 -24.42
N ASP A 144 -54.62 9.11 -23.73
CA ASP A 144 -55.75 9.34 -22.84
C ASP A 144 -57.04 9.22 -23.67
N GLU A 145 -58.20 9.01 -23.02
CA GLU A 145 -59.50 8.84 -23.69
C GLU A 145 -59.88 10.03 -24.62
N GLN A 146 -59.05 11.08 -24.66
CA GLN A 146 -59.22 12.31 -25.43
C GLN A 146 -58.16 12.51 -26.52
N GLY A 147 -57.20 11.60 -26.70
CA GLY A 147 -56.29 11.59 -27.85
C GLY A 147 -55.18 12.65 -27.82
N ALA A 148 -54.83 13.18 -26.64
CA ALA A 148 -53.73 14.13 -26.48
C ALA A 148 -52.41 13.41 -26.18
N ALA A 149 -51.35 13.78 -26.90
CA ALA A 149 -50.02 13.22 -26.69
C ALA A 149 -49.42 13.75 -25.37
N VAL A 150 -49.59 13.02 -24.28
CA VAL A 150 -48.94 13.33 -22.99
C VAL A 150 -47.46 12.93 -23.07
N SER A 151 -46.56 13.92 -23.01
CA SER A 151 -45.12 13.63 -22.96
C SER A 151 -44.78 13.02 -21.59
N LEU A 152 -44.49 11.71 -21.56
CA LEU A 152 -44.08 11.05 -20.34
C LEU A 152 -42.79 11.70 -19.78
N PRO A 153 -42.66 11.90 -18.45
CA PRO A 153 -41.42 12.30 -17.82
C PRO A 153 -40.25 11.39 -18.24
N PRO A 154 -39.01 11.90 -18.33
CA PRO A 154 -37.82 11.13 -18.74
C PRO A 154 -37.67 9.77 -18.04
N LEU A 155 -38.03 9.74 -16.76
CA LEU A 155 -38.06 8.55 -15.89
C LEU A 155 -39.09 7.48 -16.33
N GLN A 156 -40.31 7.88 -16.70
CA GLN A 156 -41.32 6.95 -17.19
C GLN A 156 -41.00 6.43 -18.60
N ARG A 157 -40.31 7.24 -19.42
CA ARG A 157 -39.78 6.80 -20.72
C ARG A 157 -38.69 5.74 -20.57
N ALA A 158 -37.74 5.96 -19.67
CA ALA A 158 -36.70 4.97 -19.35
C ALA A 158 -37.31 3.62 -18.92
N ARG A 159 -38.40 3.64 -18.13
CA ARG A 159 -39.15 2.44 -17.72
C ARG A 159 -39.84 1.72 -18.89
N SER A 160 -40.46 2.45 -19.82
CA SER A 160 -41.10 1.86 -21.01
C SER A 160 -40.09 1.16 -21.93
N VAL A 161 -38.88 1.73 -22.02
CA VAL A 161 -37.79 1.19 -22.81
C VAL A 161 -37.25 -0.08 -22.19
N GLU A 162 -37.05 -0.14 -20.88
CA GLU A 162 -36.66 -1.36 -20.19
C GLU A 162 -37.65 -2.51 -20.46
N SER A 163 -38.95 -2.25 -20.36
CA SER A 163 -40.00 -3.23 -20.70
C SER A 163 -39.93 -3.72 -22.16
N SER A 164 -39.61 -2.81 -23.11
CA SER A 164 -39.42 -3.13 -24.53
C SER A 164 -38.13 -3.93 -24.79
N VAL A 165 -37.01 -3.56 -24.15
CA VAL A 165 -35.71 -4.24 -24.26
C VAL A 165 -35.78 -5.67 -23.68
N CYS A 166 -36.56 -5.86 -22.60
CA CYS A 166 -36.84 -7.16 -21.97
C CYS A 166 -37.58 -8.18 -22.85
N SER A 167 -38.16 -7.75 -23.97
CA SER A 167 -38.79 -8.66 -24.95
C SER A 167 -37.80 -9.41 -25.87
N GLY A 168 -36.49 -9.35 -25.60
CA GLY A 168 -35.48 -10.26 -26.19
C GLY A 168 -34.74 -9.74 -27.44
N GLY A 169 -35.04 -8.52 -27.90
CA GLY A 169 -34.46 -7.98 -29.15
C GLY A 169 -33.04 -7.39 -29.04
N PHE A 170 -32.59 -6.98 -27.87
CA PHE A 170 -31.33 -6.23 -27.72
C PHE A 170 -30.09 -7.12 -27.85
N VAL A 171 -30.12 -8.32 -27.26
CA VAL A 171 -28.97 -9.24 -27.18
C VAL A 171 -28.66 -9.89 -28.54
N SER A 172 -29.67 -10.10 -29.39
CA SER A 172 -29.49 -10.72 -30.72
C SER A 172 -29.02 -9.77 -31.82
N VAL A 173 -29.13 -8.44 -31.62
CA VAL A 173 -28.88 -7.40 -32.63
C VAL A 173 -27.58 -6.62 -32.38
N ALA A 174 -27.04 -6.67 -31.16
CA ALA A 174 -26.01 -5.72 -30.69
C ALA A 174 -24.67 -5.75 -31.44
N ARG A 175 -24.26 -6.89 -32.03
CA ARG A 175 -22.84 -7.05 -32.45
C ARG A 175 -22.47 -6.52 -33.84
N PRO A 176 -23.29 -6.64 -34.92
CA PRO A 176 -22.90 -6.14 -36.24
C PRO A 176 -23.48 -4.78 -36.63
N VAL A 177 -24.34 -4.15 -35.81
CA VAL A 177 -25.20 -3.03 -36.27
C VAL A 177 -24.93 -1.69 -35.59
N PHE A 178 -24.40 -1.68 -34.37
CA PHE A 178 -24.17 -0.43 -33.65
C PHE A 178 -22.75 0.10 -33.84
N SER A 179 -22.62 1.40 -34.13
CA SER A 179 -21.36 2.10 -33.89
C SER A 179 -21.04 2.05 -32.40
N SER A 180 -19.76 2.00 -32.05
CA SER A 180 -19.30 2.01 -30.65
C SER A 180 -19.94 3.13 -29.82
N VAL A 181 -20.14 4.30 -30.43
CA VAL A 181 -20.82 5.46 -29.83
C VAL A 181 -22.28 5.15 -29.46
N ALA A 182 -23.03 4.49 -30.35
CA ALA A 182 -24.42 4.14 -30.09
C ALA A 182 -24.53 3.09 -28.98
N PHE A 183 -23.63 2.11 -28.96
CA PHE A 183 -23.62 1.08 -27.93
C PHE A 183 -23.21 1.66 -26.56
N THR A 184 -22.18 2.49 -26.49
CA THR A 184 -21.80 3.22 -25.27
C THR A 184 -22.98 4.03 -24.71
N ARG A 185 -23.70 4.77 -25.56
CA ARG A 185 -24.87 5.55 -25.15
C ARG A 185 -26.02 4.68 -24.66
N ALA A 186 -26.26 3.52 -25.30
CA ALA A 186 -27.28 2.59 -24.84
C ALA A 186 -26.95 2.02 -23.44
N LEU A 187 -25.70 1.62 -23.21
CA LEU A 187 -25.24 1.14 -21.90
C LEU A 187 -25.35 2.24 -20.82
N ALA A 188 -24.95 3.47 -21.14
CA ALA A 188 -25.06 4.61 -20.22
C ALA A 188 -26.54 4.96 -19.94
N GLY A 189 -27.41 4.89 -20.94
CA GLY A 189 -28.85 5.09 -20.78
C GLY A 189 -29.49 4.03 -19.89
N LEU A 190 -29.10 2.75 -20.04
CA LEU A 190 -29.51 1.67 -19.15
C LEU A 190 -29.01 1.91 -17.72
N ALA A 191 -27.76 2.32 -17.54
CA ALA A 191 -27.20 2.62 -16.22
C ALA A 191 -27.95 3.77 -15.54
N ALA A 192 -28.25 4.84 -16.28
CA ALA A 192 -29.04 5.97 -15.79
C ALA A 192 -30.47 5.56 -15.43
N ALA A 193 -31.13 4.76 -16.27
CA ALA A 193 -32.46 4.23 -16.01
C ALA A 193 -32.49 3.42 -14.69
N ARG A 194 -31.48 2.58 -14.49
CA ARG A 194 -31.31 1.77 -13.26
C ARG A 194 -31.06 2.62 -12.03
N SER A 195 -30.25 3.66 -12.13
CA SER A 195 -30.03 4.59 -11.00
C SER A 195 -31.29 5.34 -10.58
N ALA A 196 -32.28 5.44 -11.48
CA ALA A 196 -33.45 6.28 -11.32
C ALA A 196 -34.72 5.48 -10.91
N ALA A 197 -34.72 4.15 -11.07
CA ALA A 197 -35.76 3.27 -10.56
C ALA A 197 -35.26 1.83 -10.36
N PRO A 198 -35.65 1.13 -9.27
CA PRO A 198 -35.42 -0.30 -9.15
C PRO A 198 -36.30 -1.04 -10.18
N PRO A 199 -35.74 -1.94 -10.99
CA PRO A 199 -36.40 -2.55 -12.13
C PRO A 199 -37.01 -3.92 -11.83
N ALA A 200 -37.90 -4.37 -12.72
CA ALA A 200 -38.67 -5.61 -12.61
C ALA A 200 -38.01 -6.85 -13.27
N ALA A 201 -36.83 -6.74 -13.91
CA ALA A 201 -36.14 -7.89 -14.54
C ALA A 201 -34.60 -7.72 -14.61
N PRO A 202 -33.80 -8.56 -13.90
CA PRO A 202 -32.33 -8.45 -13.84
C PRO A 202 -31.58 -8.88 -15.12
N SER A 203 -32.17 -9.74 -15.95
CA SER A 203 -31.46 -10.47 -17.02
C SER A 203 -30.95 -9.62 -18.20
N VAL A 204 -31.60 -8.50 -18.52
CA VAL A 204 -31.22 -7.66 -19.68
C VAL A 204 -29.98 -6.82 -19.40
N GLY A 205 -29.92 -6.20 -18.22
CA GLY A 205 -28.76 -5.40 -17.81
C GLY A 205 -27.49 -6.25 -17.75
N GLU A 206 -27.61 -7.47 -17.23
CA GLU A 206 -26.52 -8.44 -17.14
C GLU A 206 -26.00 -8.84 -18.53
N ALA A 207 -26.90 -9.23 -19.44
CA ALA A 207 -26.52 -9.59 -20.80
C ALA A 207 -25.88 -8.43 -21.57
N ALA A 208 -26.41 -7.21 -21.40
CA ALA A 208 -25.87 -6.00 -22.02
C ALA A 208 -24.46 -5.67 -21.48
N ALA A 209 -24.25 -5.75 -20.17
CA ALA A 209 -22.94 -5.55 -19.56
C ALA A 209 -21.93 -6.61 -20.02
N ALA A 210 -22.33 -7.90 -20.03
CA ALA A 210 -21.48 -9.00 -20.48
C ALA A 210 -21.02 -8.85 -21.94
N LEU A 211 -21.92 -8.37 -22.82
CA LEU A 211 -21.57 -8.02 -24.20
C LEU A 211 -20.61 -6.81 -24.24
N GLY A 212 -20.91 -5.76 -23.48
CA GLY A 212 -20.09 -4.55 -23.44
C GLY A 212 -18.67 -4.80 -22.93
N PHE A 213 -18.46 -5.72 -21.98
CA PHE A 213 -17.12 -6.09 -21.51
C PHE A 213 -16.23 -6.76 -22.57
N ARG A 214 -16.82 -7.35 -23.60
CA ARG A 214 -16.12 -8.04 -24.70
C ARG A 214 -15.92 -7.15 -25.93
N ASP A 215 -16.31 -5.89 -25.85
CA ASP A 215 -16.20 -4.94 -26.95
C ASP A 215 -14.75 -4.46 -27.14
N GLU A 216 -14.36 -4.19 -28.38
CA GLU A 216 -13.02 -3.68 -28.72
C GLU A 216 -12.87 -2.20 -28.31
N SER A 217 -13.95 -1.45 -28.30
CA SER A 217 -13.96 -0.04 -27.91
C SER A 217 -13.82 0.12 -26.39
N PRO A 218 -12.83 0.88 -25.91
CA PRO A 218 -12.67 1.16 -24.49
C PRO A 218 -13.88 1.92 -23.91
N TRP A 219 -14.56 2.74 -24.71
CA TRP A 219 -15.72 3.53 -24.27
C TRP A 219 -16.93 2.64 -23.96
N VAL A 220 -17.13 1.59 -24.76
CA VAL A 220 -18.18 0.59 -24.51
C VAL A 220 -17.85 -0.20 -23.25
N ARG A 221 -16.60 -0.65 -23.09
CA ARG A 221 -16.15 -1.34 -21.88
C ARG A 221 -16.28 -0.48 -20.62
N THR A 222 -15.96 0.81 -20.68
CA THR A 222 -16.19 1.75 -19.56
C THR A 222 -17.68 1.84 -19.20
N ALA A 223 -18.56 2.05 -20.19
CA ALA A 223 -19.99 2.12 -19.93
C ALA A 223 -20.57 0.78 -19.41
N ALA A 224 -19.99 -0.35 -19.80
CA ALA A 224 -20.33 -1.67 -19.26
C ALA A 224 -19.93 -1.83 -17.78
N VAL A 225 -18.78 -1.28 -17.38
CA VAL A 225 -18.38 -1.20 -15.97
C VAL A 225 -19.38 -0.36 -15.18
N ASP A 226 -19.71 0.83 -15.68
CA ASP A 226 -20.63 1.75 -15.00
C ASP A 226 -22.04 1.14 -14.88
N LEU A 227 -22.54 0.47 -15.93
CA LEU A 227 -23.79 -0.30 -15.87
C LEU A 227 -23.73 -1.41 -14.83
N SER A 228 -22.64 -2.20 -14.80
CA SER A 228 -22.48 -3.30 -13.85
C SER A 228 -22.50 -2.82 -12.39
N GLN A 229 -21.98 -1.62 -12.14
CA GLN A 229 -22.05 -0.97 -10.82
C GLN A 229 -23.49 -0.60 -10.44
N GLN A 230 -24.32 -0.15 -11.38
CA GLN A 230 -25.72 0.19 -11.10
C GLN A 230 -26.62 -1.03 -10.89
N LEU A 231 -26.20 -2.20 -11.37
CA LEU A 231 -26.97 -3.45 -11.20
C LEU A 231 -26.78 -4.08 -9.81
N LEU A 232 -25.89 -3.56 -8.96
CA LEU A 232 -25.51 -4.18 -7.69
C LEU A 232 -26.71 -4.31 -6.74
N GLY A 233 -26.90 -5.51 -6.18
CA GLY A 233 -28.08 -5.87 -5.36
C GLY A 233 -29.07 -6.83 -6.04
N GLU A 234 -28.95 -7.06 -7.36
CA GLU A 234 -29.86 -7.92 -8.13
C GLU A 234 -29.22 -9.24 -8.61
N GLY A 235 -29.12 -10.30 -7.80
CA GLY A 235 -28.61 -11.63 -8.25
C GLY A 235 -27.17 -11.61 -8.86
N HIS A 236 -26.53 -12.77 -9.03
CA HIS A 236 -25.20 -12.89 -9.70
C HIS A 236 -24.10 -11.89 -9.25
N GLU A 237 -24.16 -11.38 -8.02
CA GLU A 237 -23.32 -10.26 -7.59
C GLU A 237 -21.82 -10.62 -7.60
N GLU A 238 -21.51 -11.87 -7.27
CA GLU A 238 -20.15 -12.40 -7.30
C GLU A 238 -19.57 -12.44 -8.71
N GLU A 239 -20.36 -12.87 -9.70
CA GLU A 239 -19.95 -12.91 -11.11
C GLU A 239 -19.67 -11.50 -11.63
N ARG A 240 -20.49 -10.53 -11.22
CA ARG A 240 -20.31 -9.12 -11.60
C ARG A 240 -19.10 -8.48 -10.95
N ARG A 241 -18.86 -8.76 -9.66
CA ARG A 241 -17.60 -8.37 -8.99
C ARG A 241 -16.39 -8.96 -9.70
N ARG A 242 -16.43 -10.24 -10.08
CA ARG A 242 -15.37 -10.89 -10.87
C ARG A 242 -15.18 -10.23 -12.24
N ALA A 243 -16.26 -9.89 -12.94
CA ALA A 243 -16.21 -9.23 -14.24
C ALA A 243 -15.59 -7.81 -14.15
N VAL A 244 -15.97 -7.03 -13.13
CA VAL A 244 -15.39 -5.70 -12.88
C VAL A 244 -13.92 -5.82 -12.45
N ALA A 245 -13.58 -6.75 -11.56
CA ALA A 245 -12.20 -6.99 -11.13
C ALA A 245 -11.29 -7.37 -12.30
N ALA A 246 -11.79 -8.17 -13.26
CA ALA A 246 -11.05 -8.49 -14.49
C ALA A 246 -10.71 -7.26 -15.35
N ARG A 247 -11.43 -6.14 -15.17
CA ARG A 247 -11.16 -4.87 -15.87
C ARG A 247 -10.11 -3.99 -15.19
N LEU A 248 -9.64 -4.34 -13.99
CA LEU A 248 -8.54 -3.63 -13.32
C LEU A 248 -7.22 -3.75 -14.07
N SER A 249 -7.10 -4.70 -15.01
CA SER A 249 -5.91 -4.90 -15.87
C SER A 249 -6.18 -4.57 -17.34
N ASP A 250 -7.26 -3.85 -17.65
CA ASP A 250 -7.58 -3.48 -19.03
C ASP A 250 -6.47 -2.60 -19.64
N PRO A 251 -6.09 -2.75 -20.91
CA PRO A 251 -5.07 -1.89 -21.53
C PRO A 251 -5.47 -0.40 -21.53
N SER A 252 -6.78 -0.11 -21.54
CA SER A 252 -7.27 1.27 -21.50
C SER A 252 -7.30 1.84 -20.08
N ILE A 253 -6.62 2.97 -19.88
CA ILE A 253 -6.64 3.74 -18.62
C ILE A 253 -8.08 4.11 -18.22
N GLY A 254 -8.92 4.50 -19.18
CA GLY A 254 -10.31 4.88 -18.91
C GLY A 254 -11.15 3.73 -18.35
N VAL A 255 -10.91 2.51 -18.83
CA VAL A 255 -11.59 1.30 -18.36
C VAL A 255 -11.07 0.92 -16.97
N ARG A 256 -9.75 0.93 -16.76
CA ARG A 256 -9.17 0.65 -15.43
C ARG A 256 -9.67 1.62 -14.37
N ARG A 257 -9.69 2.92 -14.66
CA ARG A 257 -10.22 3.94 -13.73
C ARG A 257 -11.69 3.68 -13.38
N ALA A 258 -12.53 3.36 -14.35
CA ALA A 258 -13.92 3.00 -14.08
C ALA A 258 -14.01 1.73 -13.21
N ALA A 259 -13.19 0.72 -13.49
CA ALA A 259 -13.14 -0.52 -12.74
C ALA A 259 -12.67 -0.32 -11.28
N PHE A 260 -11.70 0.57 -11.04
CA PHE A 260 -11.30 0.97 -9.68
C PHE A 260 -12.45 1.69 -8.96
N ARG A 261 -13.11 2.66 -9.60
CA ARG A 261 -14.26 3.36 -8.99
C ARG A 261 -15.38 2.39 -8.62
N ALA A 262 -15.74 1.51 -9.54
CA ALA A 262 -16.78 0.50 -9.31
C ALA A 262 -16.37 -0.50 -8.21
N SER A 263 -15.13 -0.98 -8.24
CA SER A 263 -14.58 -1.86 -7.19
C SER A 263 -14.52 -1.19 -5.81
N CYS A 264 -14.22 0.11 -5.73
CA CYS A 264 -14.26 0.85 -4.47
C CYS A 264 -15.70 1.02 -3.96
N ALA A 265 -16.67 1.29 -4.84
CA ALA A 265 -18.08 1.37 -4.47
C ALA A 265 -18.66 0.01 -4.03
N LEU A 266 -18.03 -1.07 -4.47
CA LEU A 266 -18.34 -2.45 -4.10
C LEU A 266 -17.86 -2.83 -2.70
N LEU A 267 -16.93 -2.09 -2.10
CA LEU A 267 -16.44 -2.31 -0.73
C LEU A 267 -17.48 -1.85 0.32
N GLN A 268 -18.63 -2.52 0.35
CA GLN A 268 -19.74 -2.16 1.22
C GLN A 268 -19.61 -2.77 2.63
N PRO A 269 -20.05 -2.06 3.69
CA PRO A 269 -20.20 -2.65 5.01
C PRO A 269 -21.28 -3.74 4.98
N GLY A 270 -20.94 -4.95 5.45
CA GLY A 270 -21.84 -6.11 5.44
C GLY A 270 -21.46 -7.24 4.47
N LEU A 271 -20.43 -7.05 3.65
CA LEU A 271 -19.82 -8.16 2.90
C LEU A 271 -19.31 -9.25 3.84
N SER A 272 -19.33 -10.50 3.37
CA SER A 272 -18.63 -11.57 4.08
C SER A 272 -17.13 -11.24 4.14
N PRO A 273 -16.46 -11.55 5.26
CA PRO A 273 -15.02 -11.30 5.41
C PRO A 273 -14.17 -11.83 4.26
N GLU A 274 -14.51 -13.02 3.76
CA GLU A 274 -13.79 -13.68 2.65
C GLU A 274 -13.84 -12.86 1.35
N VAL A 275 -15.03 -12.37 0.99
CA VAL A 275 -15.22 -11.56 -0.23
C VAL A 275 -14.51 -10.22 -0.09
N LEU A 276 -14.64 -9.58 1.07
CA LEU A 276 -13.98 -8.30 1.34
C LEU A 276 -12.46 -8.43 1.27
N THR A 277 -11.91 -9.48 1.86
CA THR A 277 -10.48 -9.80 1.83
C THR A 277 -9.97 -9.99 0.40
N GLY A 278 -10.67 -10.80 -0.39
CA GLY A 278 -10.29 -11.05 -1.79
C GLY A 278 -10.32 -9.78 -2.65
N GLN A 279 -11.34 -8.94 -2.49
CA GLN A 279 -11.46 -7.67 -3.21
C GLN A 279 -10.41 -6.66 -2.78
N ALA A 280 -10.19 -6.50 -1.47
CA ALA A 280 -9.18 -5.59 -0.94
C ALA A 280 -7.77 -5.97 -1.43
N ALA A 281 -7.45 -7.27 -1.42
CA ALA A 281 -6.18 -7.77 -1.91
C ALA A 281 -5.98 -7.55 -3.42
N GLU A 282 -7.02 -7.76 -4.23
CA GLU A 282 -6.95 -7.49 -5.67
C GLU A 282 -6.74 -5.99 -5.95
N LEU A 283 -7.47 -5.12 -5.23
CA LEU A 283 -7.30 -3.68 -5.34
C LEU A 283 -5.87 -3.25 -4.99
N LEU A 284 -5.32 -3.73 -3.87
CA LEU A 284 -3.95 -3.42 -3.46
C LEU A 284 -2.89 -3.92 -4.43
N ARG A 285 -3.11 -5.07 -5.08
CA ARG A 285 -2.21 -5.60 -6.10
C ARG A 285 -2.18 -4.73 -7.35
N ARG A 286 -3.35 -4.25 -7.79
CA ARG A 286 -3.50 -3.55 -9.08
C ARG A 286 -3.24 -2.05 -8.99
N VAL A 287 -3.41 -1.44 -7.82
CA VAL A 287 -3.32 0.02 -7.68
C VAL A 287 -1.89 0.58 -7.68
N ARG A 288 -0.87 -0.28 -7.50
CA ARG A 288 0.53 0.17 -7.33
C ARG A 288 1.06 0.95 -8.53
N ASP A 289 0.71 0.52 -9.73
CA ASP A 289 1.22 1.09 -10.98
C ASP A 289 0.27 2.15 -11.58
N GLU A 290 -0.73 2.58 -10.80
CA GLU A 290 -1.74 3.55 -11.24
C GLU A 290 -1.39 4.99 -10.90
N ALA A 291 -2.08 5.92 -11.57
CA ALA A 291 -1.91 7.34 -11.33
C ALA A 291 -2.22 7.71 -9.86
N PRO A 292 -1.49 8.68 -9.26
CA PRO A 292 -1.61 9.01 -7.82
C PRO A 292 -3.03 9.24 -7.31
N HIS A 293 -3.86 9.97 -8.06
CA HIS A 293 -5.25 10.24 -7.69
C HIS A 293 -6.14 8.97 -7.62
N VAL A 294 -5.87 7.96 -8.46
CA VAL A 294 -6.57 6.66 -8.40
C VAL A 294 -6.11 5.92 -7.16
N ARG A 295 -4.79 5.93 -6.90
CA ARG A 295 -4.21 5.30 -5.70
C ARG A 295 -4.78 5.91 -4.43
N GLU A 296 -4.84 7.23 -4.32
CA GLU A 296 -5.46 7.92 -3.19
C GLU A 296 -6.94 7.55 -3.02
N GLN A 297 -7.71 7.51 -4.12
CA GLN A 297 -9.11 7.10 -4.07
C GLN A 297 -9.29 5.68 -3.55
N VAL A 298 -8.51 4.73 -4.06
CA VAL A 298 -8.56 3.32 -3.68
C VAL A 298 -8.12 3.13 -2.24
N LEU A 299 -6.98 3.71 -1.85
CA LEU A 299 -6.49 3.63 -0.49
C LEU A 299 -7.44 4.29 0.51
N GLY A 300 -8.09 5.41 0.15
CA GLY A 300 -9.12 6.03 0.99
C GLY A 300 -10.42 5.23 1.07
N ALA A 301 -10.75 4.40 0.08
CA ALA A 301 -11.84 3.43 0.19
C ALA A 301 -11.46 2.26 1.10
N LEU A 302 -10.28 1.68 0.88
CA LEU A 302 -9.76 0.57 1.68
C LEU A 302 -9.55 0.95 3.15
N GLU A 303 -9.07 2.16 3.42
CA GLU A 303 -8.90 2.70 4.77
C GLU A 303 -10.24 2.72 5.51
N ARG A 304 -11.30 3.27 4.91
CA ARG A 304 -12.61 3.33 5.54
C ARG A 304 -13.21 1.94 5.80
N THR A 305 -12.93 0.98 4.93
CA THR A 305 -13.51 -0.37 5.02
C THR A 305 -12.70 -1.30 5.93
N LEU A 306 -11.37 -1.25 5.87
CA LEU A 306 -10.48 -2.12 6.64
C LEU A 306 -10.13 -1.55 8.02
N LEU A 307 -10.16 -0.23 8.17
CA LEU A 307 -9.82 0.49 9.40
C LEU A 307 -10.97 1.40 9.88
N PRO A 308 -12.21 0.87 10.02
CA PRO A 308 -13.33 1.67 10.48
C PRO A 308 -13.08 2.19 11.89
N GLN A 309 -13.55 3.41 12.19
CA GLN A 309 -13.47 3.98 13.54
C GLN A 309 -14.83 3.89 14.26
N PRO A 310 -14.88 3.40 15.53
CA PRO A 310 -13.76 2.88 16.31
C PRO A 310 -13.25 1.54 15.79
N LEU A 311 -11.94 1.30 15.91
CA LEU A 311 -11.31 0.06 15.46
C LEU A 311 -11.86 -1.13 16.25
N ALA A 312 -12.50 -2.06 15.55
CA ALA A 312 -13.01 -3.29 16.12
C ALA A 312 -11.95 -4.41 16.02
N GLN A 313 -12.03 -5.41 16.91
CA GLN A 313 -11.19 -6.62 16.81
C GLN A 313 -11.37 -7.33 15.46
N ALA A 314 -12.57 -7.26 14.87
CA ALA A 314 -12.87 -7.81 13.56
C ALA A 314 -12.05 -7.16 12.43
N SER A 315 -11.77 -5.85 12.53
CA SER A 315 -10.93 -5.12 11.57
C SER A 315 -9.51 -5.67 11.52
N LEU A 316 -8.97 -6.03 12.67
CA LEU A 316 -7.64 -6.60 12.77
C LEU A 316 -7.55 -8.01 12.18
N GLY A 317 -8.59 -8.84 12.37
CA GLY A 317 -8.70 -10.14 11.69
C GLY A 317 -8.74 -9.98 10.16
N LEU A 318 -9.55 -9.04 9.67
CA LEU A 318 -9.62 -8.71 8.24
C LEU A 318 -8.26 -8.25 7.67
N LEU A 319 -7.53 -7.39 8.38
CA LEU A 319 -6.19 -6.97 7.96
C LEU A 319 -5.23 -8.15 7.87
N VAL A 320 -5.26 -9.05 8.84
CA VAL A 320 -4.45 -10.27 8.84
C VAL A 320 -4.79 -11.14 7.62
N ASP A 321 -6.08 -11.31 7.33
CA ASP A 321 -6.53 -12.10 6.18
C ASP A 321 -6.15 -11.45 4.84
N VAL A 322 -6.19 -10.12 4.74
CA VAL A 322 -5.73 -9.36 3.56
C VAL A 322 -4.22 -9.49 3.37
N VAL A 323 -3.45 -9.41 4.46
CA VAL A 323 -1.98 -9.55 4.43
C VAL A 323 -1.56 -10.96 4.02
N ARG A 324 -2.33 -11.98 4.39
CA ARG A 324 -2.12 -13.36 3.95
C ARG A 324 -2.33 -13.57 2.46
N GLN A 325 -3.04 -12.65 1.77
CA GLN A 325 -3.27 -12.81 0.34
C GLN A 325 -1.97 -12.60 -0.46
N PRO A 326 -1.67 -13.52 -1.40
CA PRO A 326 -0.45 -13.45 -2.19
C PRO A 326 -0.39 -12.15 -3.00
N GLY A 327 0.78 -11.53 -3.04
CA GLY A 327 1.05 -10.31 -3.82
C GLY A 327 0.60 -8.99 -3.18
N VAL A 328 -0.16 -9.00 -2.08
CA VAL A 328 -0.46 -7.74 -1.34
C VAL A 328 0.79 -7.18 -0.69
N GLY A 329 1.62 -8.06 -0.11
CA GLY A 329 2.93 -7.73 0.46
C GLY A 329 2.91 -6.69 1.58
N SER A 330 4.09 -6.40 2.12
CA SER A 330 4.31 -5.38 3.16
C SER A 330 3.94 -3.96 2.69
N GLN A 331 4.27 -3.65 1.43
CA GLN A 331 4.04 -2.32 0.87
C GLN A 331 2.55 -1.98 0.74
N GLY A 332 1.71 -2.93 0.33
CA GLY A 332 0.27 -2.69 0.21
C GLY A 332 -0.37 -2.38 1.57
N LEU A 333 0.03 -3.12 2.61
CA LEU A 333 -0.39 -2.82 3.98
C LEU A 333 0.11 -1.45 4.46
N ARG A 334 1.39 -1.15 4.21
CA ARG A 334 1.98 0.14 4.57
C ARG A 334 1.22 1.30 3.94
N ASP A 335 0.84 1.18 2.67
CA ASP A 335 0.09 2.19 1.95
C ASP A 335 -1.30 2.46 2.58
N VAL A 336 -2.01 1.41 3.01
CA VAL A 336 -3.30 1.55 3.71
C VAL A 336 -3.13 2.23 5.07
N LEU A 337 -2.13 1.81 5.84
CA LEU A 337 -1.83 2.42 7.15
C LEU A 337 -1.37 3.88 7.02
N ALA A 338 -0.61 4.20 5.96
CA ALA A 338 -0.21 5.57 5.65
C ALA A 338 -1.42 6.42 5.25
N ALA A 339 -2.33 5.89 4.44
CA ALA A 339 -3.59 6.55 4.09
C ALA A 339 -4.45 6.82 5.34
N HIS A 340 -4.50 5.88 6.29
CA HIS A 340 -5.17 6.08 7.57
C HIS A 340 -4.57 7.22 8.38
N CYS A 341 -3.23 7.28 8.45
CA CYS A 341 -2.54 8.40 9.10
C CYS A 341 -2.88 9.74 8.44
N ALA A 342 -2.87 9.79 7.10
CA ALA A 342 -3.18 10.99 6.33
C ALA A 342 -4.64 11.42 6.54
N ALA A 343 -5.59 10.48 6.51
CA ALA A 343 -7.02 10.74 6.73
C ALA A 343 -7.29 11.29 8.13
N ALA A 344 -6.65 10.73 9.17
CA ALA A 344 -6.78 11.21 10.54
C ALA A 344 -6.21 12.63 10.75
N VAL A 345 -5.17 13.01 9.99
CA VAL A 345 -4.66 14.38 9.95
C VAL A 345 -5.61 15.31 9.18
N ALA A 346 -6.14 14.87 8.04
CA ALA A 346 -7.03 15.65 7.17
C ALA A 346 -8.42 15.91 7.75
N ALA A 347 -9.02 14.96 8.49
CA ALA A 347 -10.34 15.12 9.13
C ALA A 347 -10.41 16.34 10.09
N ARG A 348 -9.27 16.92 10.45
CA ARG A 348 -9.16 18.08 11.30
C ARG A 348 -9.12 19.41 10.54
N SER A 349 -8.66 19.45 9.29
CA SER A 349 -8.69 20.69 8.50
C SER A 349 -10.12 21.06 8.07
N SER A 350 -11.02 20.09 8.01
CA SER A 350 -12.44 20.28 7.70
C SER A 350 -13.33 20.59 8.93
N GLY A 351 -12.84 20.34 10.15
CA GLY A 351 -13.56 20.60 11.40
C GLY A 351 -13.25 21.98 11.98
N GLN A 352 -14.29 22.74 12.34
CA GLN A 352 -14.24 24.15 12.78
C GLN A 352 -13.46 24.43 14.10
N GLU A 353 -12.68 23.47 14.60
CA GLU A 353 -11.80 23.57 15.77
C GLU A 353 -10.32 23.62 15.34
N ALA A 354 -9.96 24.71 14.66
CA ALA A 354 -8.60 24.94 14.17
C ALA A 354 -7.53 25.13 15.27
N SER A 355 -7.89 25.20 16.56
CA SER A 355 -7.04 25.76 17.61
C SER A 355 -5.98 24.83 18.25
N LYS A 356 -5.91 23.52 17.94
CA LYS A 356 -4.90 22.59 18.52
C LYS A 356 -4.28 21.57 17.55
N PRO A 357 -3.21 21.92 16.80
CA PRO A 357 -2.48 21.07 15.83
C PRO A 357 -2.39 19.57 16.18
N GLN A 358 -2.20 19.25 17.46
CA GLN A 358 -1.84 17.94 17.98
C GLN A 358 -2.99 16.90 18.05
N ALA A 359 -4.26 17.30 17.97
CA ALA A 359 -5.37 16.38 18.25
C ALA A 359 -5.60 15.30 17.16
N GLY A 360 -5.41 15.61 15.87
CA GLY A 360 -5.59 14.65 14.77
C GLY A 360 -4.49 13.60 14.72
N ALA A 361 -3.24 14.02 14.96
CA ALA A 361 -2.10 13.11 15.11
C ALA A 361 -2.30 12.16 16.29
N ALA A 362 -2.77 12.67 17.43
CA ALA A 362 -3.08 11.84 18.60
C ALA A 362 -4.18 10.81 18.33
N LYS A 363 -5.18 11.14 17.51
CA LYS A 363 -6.23 10.19 17.12
C LYS A 363 -5.69 9.08 16.21
N ALA A 364 -4.88 9.44 15.22
CA ALA A 364 -4.19 8.46 14.36
C ALA A 364 -3.29 7.54 15.18
N GLU A 365 -2.51 8.12 16.09
CA GLU A 365 -1.62 7.42 17.00
C GLU A 365 -2.37 6.48 17.94
N ALA A 366 -3.51 6.92 18.51
CA ALA A 366 -4.37 6.06 19.32
C ALA A 366 -4.96 4.90 18.52
N SER A 367 -5.35 5.11 17.26
CA SER A 367 -5.82 4.05 16.37
C SER A 367 -4.70 3.04 16.06
N LEU A 368 -3.50 3.50 15.72
CA LEU A 368 -2.36 2.60 15.48
C LEU A 368 -1.90 1.87 16.74
N LEU A 369 -1.93 2.53 17.91
CA LEU A 369 -1.66 1.90 19.20
C LEU A 369 -2.67 0.78 19.49
N ALA A 370 -3.96 0.97 19.16
CA ALA A 370 -4.96 -0.07 19.31
C ALA A 370 -4.69 -1.26 18.37
N LEU A 371 -4.30 -1.01 17.10
CA LEU A 371 -3.89 -2.07 16.17
C LEU A 371 -2.65 -2.82 16.68
N ALA A 372 -1.63 -2.10 17.13
CA ALA A 372 -0.42 -2.68 17.68
C ALA A 372 -0.71 -3.55 18.91
N THR A 373 -1.51 -3.02 19.85
CA THR A 373 -1.93 -3.77 21.05
C THR A 373 -2.69 -5.04 20.67
N GLY A 374 -3.60 -4.95 19.70
CA GLY A 374 -4.30 -6.11 19.17
C GLY A 374 -3.36 -7.12 18.52
N ALA A 375 -2.37 -6.65 17.77
CA ALA A 375 -1.40 -7.51 17.09
C ALA A 375 -0.47 -8.23 18.07
N PHE A 376 0.04 -7.53 19.09
CA PHE A 376 0.79 -8.15 20.18
C PHE A 376 -0.03 -9.20 20.94
N ARG A 377 -1.33 -8.95 21.16
CA ARG A 377 -2.24 -9.94 21.75
C ARG A 377 -2.42 -11.15 20.83
N GLY A 378 -2.57 -10.93 19.52
CA GLY A 378 -2.64 -12.00 18.52
C GLY A 378 -1.41 -12.90 18.57
N VAL A 379 -0.20 -12.32 18.54
CA VAL A 379 1.07 -13.05 18.68
C VAL A 379 1.11 -13.83 19.99
N LYS A 380 0.74 -13.20 21.11
CA LYS A 380 0.76 -13.83 22.44
C LYS A 380 -0.21 -15.02 22.54
N VAL A 381 -1.40 -14.91 21.94
CA VAL A 381 -2.39 -16.00 21.92
C VAL A 381 -1.86 -17.17 21.11
N ILE A 382 -1.31 -16.91 19.91
CA ILE A 382 -0.74 -17.97 19.07
C ILE A 382 0.43 -18.63 19.81
N SER A 383 1.38 -17.87 20.35
CA SER A 383 2.52 -18.43 21.09
C SER A 383 2.11 -19.26 22.31
N ALA A 384 1.04 -18.85 23.01
CA ALA A 384 0.51 -19.61 24.14
C ALA A 384 -0.19 -20.91 23.69
N GLN A 385 -0.90 -20.89 22.57
CA GLN A 385 -1.52 -22.09 21.98
C GLN A 385 -0.45 -23.08 21.53
N SER A 386 0.59 -22.62 20.84
CA SER A 386 1.75 -23.43 20.44
C SER A 386 2.43 -24.07 21.66
N SER A 387 2.63 -23.30 22.74
CA SER A 387 3.21 -23.82 23.97
C SER A 387 2.31 -24.85 24.67
N ALA A 388 1.00 -24.72 24.58
CA ALA A 388 0.05 -25.69 25.16
C ALA A 388 0.01 -26.99 24.34
N ALA A 389 0.05 -26.89 23.01
CA ALA A 389 0.10 -28.05 22.11
C ALA A 389 1.38 -28.88 22.34
N ALA A 390 2.53 -28.23 22.52
CA ALA A 390 3.82 -28.88 22.80
C ALA A 390 3.89 -29.65 24.15
N GLN A 391 2.90 -29.47 25.04
CA GLN A 391 2.81 -30.21 26.30
C GLN A 391 2.09 -31.56 26.14
N SER A 392 1.44 -31.82 25.01
CA SER A 392 0.79 -33.10 24.72
C SER A 392 1.84 -34.18 24.38
N PRO A 393 1.85 -35.35 25.06
CA PRO A 393 2.91 -36.35 24.94
C PRO A 393 2.85 -37.26 23.68
N GLU A 394 1.91 -37.06 22.76
CA GLU A 394 1.58 -38.11 21.76
C GLU A 394 2.13 -37.96 20.32
N LEU A 395 2.79 -36.89 19.86
CA LEU A 395 3.26 -36.85 18.45
C LEU A 395 4.54 -36.01 18.18
N ASP A 396 5.68 -36.68 18.05
CA ASP A 396 6.96 -36.07 17.61
C ASP A 396 6.94 -35.52 16.16
N VAL A 397 6.07 -36.05 15.29
CA VAL A 397 5.94 -35.56 13.89
C VAL A 397 4.90 -34.44 13.77
N ALA A 398 3.86 -34.44 14.61
CA ALA A 398 2.89 -33.34 14.64
C ALA A 398 3.52 -32.06 15.20
N ALA A 399 4.41 -32.16 16.20
CA ALA A 399 5.10 -30.99 16.76
C ALA A 399 5.92 -30.20 15.72
N ALA A 400 6.54 -30.88 14.74
CA ALA A 400 7.27 -30.22 13.65
C ALA A 400 6.34 -29.56 12.61
N ILE A 401 5.17 -30.14 12.36
CA ILE A 401 4.15 -29.58 11.48
C ILE A 401 3.42 -28.41 12.16
N GLU A 402 3.12 -28.54 13.45
CA GLU A 402 2.52 -27.50 14.29
C GLU A 402 3.44 -26.28 14.42
N THR A 403 4.73 -26.47 14.66
CA THR A 403 5.69 -25.35 14.69
C THR A 403 5.82 -24.62 13.34
N ALA A 404 5.69 -25.32 12.20
CA ALA A 404 5.62 -24.66 10.89
C ALA A 404 4.31 -23.88 10.68
N LEU A 405 3.18 -24.45 11.12
CA LEU A 405 1.86 -23.80 11.10
C LEU A 405 1.82 -22.56 12.00
N ASP A 406 2.56 -22.57 13.11
CA ASP A 406 2.67 -21.46 14.05
C ASP A 406 3.40 -20.25 13.45
N VAL A 407 4.48 -20.47 12.68
CA VAL A 407 5.24 -19.40 12.02
C VAL A 407 4.39 -18.72 10.93
N GLU A 408 3.67 -19.50 10.12
CA GLU A 408 2.74 -18.94 9.12
C GLU A 408 1.57 -18.20 9.77
N ALA A 409 1.09 -18.67 10.92
CA ALA A 409 0.05 -17.99 11.68
C ALA A 409 0.54 -16.65 12.27
N MET A 410 1.79 -16.58 12.74
CA MET A 410 2.40 -15.37 13.34
C MET A 410 2.86 -14.33 12.32
N ALA A 411 3.32 -14.74 11.13
CA ALA A 411 3.94 -13.85 10.15
C ALA A 411 3.10 -12.61 9.74
N PRO A 412 1.76 -12.70 9.55
CA PRO A 412 0.95 -11.52 9.26
C PRO A 412 0.91 -10.52 10.42
N TRP A 413 0.92 -11.01 11.66
CA TRP A 413 0.90 -10.18 12.85
C TRP A 413 2.22 -9.42 13.03
N THR A 414 3.34 -10.12 12.85
CA THR A 414 4.66 -9.49 12.90
C THR A 414 4.81 -8.48 11.78
N LEU A 415 4.30 -8.77 10.57
CA LEU A 415 4.33 -7.82 9.47
C LEU A 415 3.53 -6.54 9.76
N ILE A 416 2.34 -6.66 10.36
CA ILE A 416 1.54 -5.50 10.78
C ILE A 416 2.33 -4.65 11.78
N LEU A 417 2.96 -5.29 12.78
CA LEU A 417 3.79 -4.58 13.76
C LEU A 417 4.97 -3.87 13.08
N GLU A 418 5.69 -4.54 12.17
CA GLU A 418 6.81 -3.94 11.42
C GLU A 418 6.36 -2.71 10.62
N GLN A 419 5.21 -2.78 9.94
CA GLN A 419 4.69 -1.63 9.18
C GLN A 419 4.26 -0.48 10.09
N ILE A 420 3.67 -0.76 11.26
CA ILE A 420 3.34 0.26 12.26
C ILE A 420 4.62 0.91 12.79
N GLY A 421 5.65 0.11 13.11
CA GLY A 421 6.94 0.60 13.61
C GLY A 421 7.62 1.56 12.63
N GLN A 422 7.56 1.26 11.34
CA GLN A 422 8.15 2.11 10.30
C GLN A 422 7.37 3.40 10.05
N LEU A 423 6.03 3.37 10.18
CA LEU A 423 5.19 4.54 9.93
C LEU A 423 5.10 5.48 11.14
N ARG A 424 4.92 4.90 12.35
CA ARG A 424 4.70 5.63 13.61
C ARG A 424 5.30 4.85 14.78
N PRO A 425 6.63 4.89 14.96
CA PRO A 425 7.29 4.14 16.02
C PRO A 425 6.84 4.53 17.44
N THR A 426 6.31 5.75 17.63
CA THR A 426 5.75 6.21 18.91
C THR A 426 4.55 5.40 19.39
N ALA A 427 3.74 4.88 18.47
CA ALA A 427 2.61 4.01 18.79
C ALA A 427 3.05 2.68 19.45
N LEU A 428 4.33 2.31 19.32
CA LEU A 428 4.88 1.07 19.89
C LEU A 428 5.65 1.29 21.19
N HIS A 429 5.82 2.53 21.67
CA HIS A 429 6.53 2.83 22.93
C HIS A 429 5.99 2.02 24.13
N PRO A 430 4.65 1.87 24.32
CA PRO A 430 4.11 1.10 25.44
C PRO A 430 4.44 -0.40 25.40
N HIS A 431 4.91 -0.91 24.25
CA HIS A 431 5.16 -2.32 24.01
C HIS A 431 6.65 -2.72 24.10
N ILE A 432 7.57 -1.77 24.34
CA ILE A 432 9.00 -2.06 24.54
C ILE A 432 9.24 -3.16 25.60
N PRO A 433 8.55 -3.17 26.77
CA PRO A 433 8.74 -4.24 27.75
C PRO A 433 8.37 -5.64 27.23
N LEU A 434 7.40 -5.74 26.31
CA LEU A 434 7.03 -7.02 25.70
C LEU A 434 8.12 -7.50 24.72
N LEU A 435 8.65 -6.58 23.91
CA LEU A 435 9.77 -6.88 23.00
C LEU A 435 11.02 -7.31 23.78
N GLN A 436 11.31 -6.62 24.88
CA GLN A 436 12.38 -6.99 25.80
C GLN A 436 12.16 -8.39 26.39
N ALA A 437 10.93 -8.73 26.79
CA ALA A 437 10.62 -10.06 27.31
C ALA A 437 10.84 -11.15 26.26
N TRP A 438 10.48 -10.92 24.99
CA TRP A 438 10.76 -11.87 23.90
C TRP A 438 12.26 -12.11 23.69
N LEU A 439 13.08 -11.06 23.76
CA LEU A 439 14.54 -11.20 23.67
C LEU A 439 15.14 -11.90 24.90
N ALA A 440 14.64 -11.59 26.09
CA ALA A 440 15.12 -12.18 27.34
C ALA A 440 14.80 -13.67 27.44
N ASP A 441 13.60 -14.08 27.02
CA ASP A 441 13.18 -15.48 26.97
C ASP A 441 14.05 -16.29 25.99
N ALA A 442 14.28 -15.75 24.78
CA ALA A 442 15.17 -16.36 23.80
C ALA A 442 16.62 -16.50 24.32
N ALA A 443 17.14 -15.47 24.99
CA ALA A 443 18.46 -15.52 25.61
C ALA A 443 18.54 -16.51 26.79
N GLY A 444 17.47 -16.64 27.58
CA GLY A 444 17.40 -17.53 28.74
C GLY A 444 17.36 -19.00 28.36
N SER A 445 16.60 -19.36 27.33
CA SER A 445 16.46 -20.74 26.82
C SER A 445 17.80 -21.39 26.43
N GLU A 446 18.77 -20.59 25.97
CA GLU A 446 20.06 -21.12 25.52
C GLU A 446 21.01 -21.43 26.69
N THR A 447 21.00 -20.62 27.76
CA THR A 447 21.84 -20.89 28.94
C THR A 447 21.52 -22.21 29.65
N SER A 448 20.29 -22.72 29.49
CA SER A 448 19.92 -24.06 29.95
C SER A 448 20.44 -25.19 29.06
N ARG A 449 20.71 -24.93 27.77
CA ARG A 449 21.13 -25.93 26.79
C ARG A 449 22.58 -26.36 27.01
N ASP A 450 23.47 -25.41 27.28
CA ASP A 450 24.89 -25.68 27.57
C ASP A 450 25.11 -26.48 28.86
N ARG A 451 24.16 -26.45 29.80
CA ARG A 451 24.28 -27.19 31.07
C ARG A 451 23.96 -28.68 30.96
N LEU A 452 23.32 -29.13 29.88
CA LEU A 452 22.87 -30.52 29.73
C LEU A 452 23.79 -31.40 28.90
N GLY A 453 24.92 -30.88 28.42
CA GLY A 453 25.97 -31.68 27.77
C GLY A 453 25.63 -32.14 26.35
N GLU A 454 26.59 -31.97 25.43
CA GLU A 454 26.48 -32.34 24.02
C GLU A 454 26.39 -33.86 23.74
N GLU A 455 26.47 -34.74 24.75
CA GLU A 455 26.58 -36.19 24.51
C GLU A 455 25.26 -36.92 24.18
N GLU A 456 24.09 -36.29 24.28
CA GLU A 456 22.81 -36.90 23.85
C GLU A 456 22.26 -36.34 22.51
N LEU A 457 23.13 -35.81 21.64
CA LEU A 457 22.82 -35.14 20.36
C LEU A 457 22.35 -36.05 19.20
N GLY A 458 21.56 -37.10 19.50
CA GLY A 458 20.97 -37.99 18.49
C GLY A 458 19.44 -38.07 18.51
N ARG A 459 18.77 -37.53 19.53
CA ARG A 459 17.31 -37.54 19.61
C ARG A 459 16.78 -36.13 19.78
N SER A 460 15.87 -35.79 18.87
CA SER A 460 15.09 -34.56 18.80
C SER A 460 14.33 -34.27 20.10
N SER A 461 15.04 -33.82 21.12
CA SER A 461 14.45 -33.18 22.28
C SER A 461 13.94 -31.82 21.82
N GLY A 462 12.64 -31.76 21.50
CA GLY A 462 11.93 -30.52 21.22
C GLY A 462 12.09 -29.58 22.40
N SER A 463 12.89 -28.54 22.23
CA SER A 463 13.09 -27.46 23.21
C SER A 463 11.72 -26.84 23.53
N ARG A 464 11.13 -27.28 24.63
CA ARG A 464 9.85 -26.78 25.16
C ARG A 464 10.06 -25.35 25.64
N GLY A 465 9.59 -24.38 24.85
CA GLY A 465 9.40 -23.00 25.28
C GLY A 465 10.31 -21.96 24.65
N ALA A 466 11.19 -22.30 23.70
CA ALA A 466 12.00 -21.29 23.03
C ALA A 466 11.10 -20.34 22.20
N THR A 467 11.21 -19.03 22.47
CA THR A 467 10.59 -18.01 21.63
C THR A 467 10.99 -18.22 20.16
N PRO A 468 10.01 -18.35 19.22
CA PRO A 468 10.30 -18.58 17.81
C PRO A 468 11.30 -17.56 17.23
N GLU A 469 12.25 -18.01 16.40
CA GLU A 469 13.27 -17.15 15.79
C GLU A 469 12.65 -15.95 15.05
N LEU A 470 11.48 -16.15 14.42
CA LEU A 470 10.72 -15.09 13.76
C LEU A 470 10.38 -13.95 14.74
N LEU A 471 9.96 -14.24 15.97
CA LEU A 471 9.61 -13.24 16.97
C LEU A 471 10.84 -12.50 17.47
N VAL A 472 11.96 -13.20 17.68
CA VAL A 472 13.23 -12.57 18.08
C VAL A 472 13.72 -11.62 16.99
N ARG A 473 13.69 -12.06 15.73
CA ARG A 473 14.03 -11.23 14.57
C ARG A 473 13.13 -10.00 14.45
N THR A 474 11.83 -10.19 14.61
CA THR A 474 10.84 -9.11 14.60
C THR A 474 11.09 -8.14 15.75
N ALA A 475 11.38 -8.64 16.95
CA ALA A 475 11.67 -7.81 18.12
C ALA A 475 12.89 -6.93 17.90
N CYS A 476 13.99 -7.50 17.40
CA CYS A 476 15.19 -6.74 17.07
C CYS A 476 14.90 -5.63 16.05
N ARG A 477 14.17 -5.91 14.97
CA ARG A 477 13.81 -4.91 13.95
C ARG A 477 12.92 -3.81 14.51
N LEU A 478 11.87 -4.18 15.23
CA LEU A 478 10.97 -3.21 15.86
C LEU A 478 11.72 -2.32 16.84
N LEU A 479 12.61 -2.88 17.66
CA LEU A 479 13.43 -2.10 18.58
C LEU A 479 14.35 -1.14 17.81
N SER A 480 14.97 -1.57 16.71
CA SER A 480 15.76 -0.68 15.85
C SER A 480 14.93 0.53 15.35
N ASP A 481 13.68 0.30 14.95
CA ASP A 481 12.78 1.37 14.48
C ASP A 481 12.28 2.28 15.63
N ILE A 482 12.03 1.70 16.81
CA ILE A 482 11.37 2.39 17.93
C ILE A 482 12.34 3.21 18.78
N LEU A 483 13.51 2.63 19.10
CA LEU A 483 14.47 3.18 20.07
C LEU A 483 14.86 4.64 19.79
N PRO A 484 15.16 5.07 18.54
CA PRO A 484 15.53 6.46 18.26
C PRO A 484 14.46 7.46 18.74
N SER A 485 13.19 7.17 18.45
CA SER A 485 12.06 8.01 18.85
C SER A 485 11.77 7.92 20.35
N TRP A 486 11.91 6.73 20.95
CA TRP A 486 11.64 6.51 22.36
C TRP A 486 12.66 7.23 23.25
N VAL A 487 13.94 7.20 22.89
CA VAL A 487 14.99 7.93 23.63
C VAL A 487 14.74 9.45 23.56
N ALA A 488 14.35 9.97 22.39
CA ALA A 488 14.06 11.38 22.21
C ALA A 488 12.91 11.91 23.09
N VAL A 489 11.89 11.09 23.36
CA VAL A 489 10.75 11.47 24.21
C VAL A 489 11.16 11.51 25.68
N GLY A 490 11.19 12.69 26.32
CA GLY A 490 11.41 12.79 27.77
C GLY A 490 12.84 13.10 28.21
N LYS A 491 13.65 13.72 27.34
CA LYS A 491 15.02 14.24 27.65
C LYS A 491 15.11 15.22 28.85
N GLY A 492 14.03 15.50 29.57
CA GLY A 492 13.99 16.42 30.72
C GLY A 492 13.72 15.79 32.09
N SER A 493 13.39 14.50 32.17
CA SER A 493 13.08 13.84 33.46
C SER A 493 14.17 12.83 33.84
N THR A 494 14.83 13.08 34.98
CA THR A 494 15.88 12.20 35.53
C THR A 494 15.37 10.80 35.83
N ALA A 495 14.14 10.67 36.34
CA ALA A 495 13.51 9.38 36.59
C ALA A 495 13.24 8.60 35.30
N ALA A 496 12.83 9.30 34.23
CA ALA A 496 12.63 8.67 32.93
C ALA A 496 13.96 8.21 32.32
N ALA A 497 15.02 9.01 32.43
CA ALA A 497 16.36 8.64 31.96
C ALA A 497 16.87 7.37 32.67
N LEU A 498 16.72 7.28 34.00
CA LEU A 498 17.15 6.12 34.78
C LEU A 498 16.36 4.84 34.45
N HIS A 499 15.05 4.96 34.19
CA HIS A 499 14.25 3.82 33.73
C HIS A 499 14.72 3.35 32.34
N LYS A 500 14.96 4.29 31.42
CA LYS A 500 15.45 3.97 30.07
C LYS A 500 16.82 3.31 30.09
N ASP A 501 17.75 3.79 30.93
CA ASP A 501 19.08 3.19 31.09
C ASP A 501 18.98 1.73 31.55
N LYS A 502 18.11 1.42 32.53
CA LYS A 502 17.87 0.03 32.97
C LYS A 502 17.34 -0.87 31.85
N VAL A 503 16.40 -0.36 31.04
CA VAL A 503 15.87 -1.10 29.88
C VAL A 503 16.99 -1.34 28.86
N CYS A 504 17.81 -0.33 28.57
CA CYS A 504 18.94 -0.46 27.64
C CYS A 504 19.96 -1.49 28.13
N GLN A 505 20.30 -1.50 29.42
CA GLN A 505 21.21 -2.49 30.01
C GLN A 505 20.65 -3.92 29.88
N SER A 506 19.35 -4.10 30.12
CA SER A 506 18.72 -5.42 29.95
C SER A 506 18.64 -5.84 28.48
N LEU A 507 18.39 -4.92 27.55
CA LEU A 507 18.42 -5.23 26.12
C LEU A 507 19.83 -5.62 25.68
N LEU A 508 20.85 -4.88 26.14
CA LEU A 508 22.25 -5.19 25.90
C LEU A 508 22.60 -6.60 26.39
N SER A 509 22.19 -6.99 27.60
CA SER A 509 22.49 -8.33 28.12
C SER A 509 21.84 -9.43 27.28
N SER A 510 20.59 -9.26 26.85
CA SER A 510 19.93 -10.23 25.97
C SER A 510 20.58 -10.30 24.58
N LEU A 511 20.92 -9.16 23.98
CA LEU A 511 21.57 -9.10 22.67
C LEU A 511 22.98 -9.72 22.67
N LYS A 512 23.74 -9.58 23.77
CA LYS A 512 25.05 -10.23 23.91
C LYS A 512 24.94 -11.75 23.78
N VAL A 513 24.03 -12.34 24.55
CA VAL A 513 23.77 -13.80 24.52
C VAL A 513 23.32 -14.24 23.13
N LEU A 514 22.39 -13.52 22.51
CA LEU A 514 21.92 -13.83 21.15
C LEU A 514 23.02 -13.74 20.08
N LEU A 515 24.00 -12.84 20.26
CA LEU A 515 25.15 -12.73 19.36
C LEU A 515 26.24 -13.80 19.62
N GLU A 516 26.25 -14.40 20.81
CA GLU A 516 27.17 -15.47 21.20
C GLU A 516 26.63 -16.86 20.83
N ASP A 517 25.33 -16.99 20.63
CA ASP A 517 24.72 -18.18 20.06
C ASP A 517 25.24 -18.43 18.63
N SER A 518 25.64 -19.68 18.39
CA SER A 518 26.31 -20.13 17.16
C SER A 518 25.34 -20.69 16.12
N GLY A 519 24.08 -20.93 16.50
CA GLY A 519 23.07 -21.55 15.65
C GLY A 519 22.09 -20.60 14.98
N SER A 520 21.88 -19.40 15.52
CA SER A 520 20.79 -18.54 15.08
C SER A 520 21.11 -17.69 13.84
N GLY A 521 20.20 -17.67 12.86
CA GLY A 521 20.19 -16.72 11.74
C GLY A 521 19.85 -15.28 12.17
N LEU A 522 20.07 -14.96 13.45
CA LEU A 522 19.69 -13.71 14.11
C LEU A 522 20.82 -12.70 14.21
N THR A 523 22.08 -13.10 13.92
CA THR A 523 23.27 -12.26 14.12
C THR A 523 23.08 -10.86 13.53
N ARG A 524 22.54 -10.76 12.30
CA ARG A 524 22.30 -9.47 11.66
C ARG A 524 21.28 -8.62 12.40
N ALA A 525 20.11 -9.18 12.71
CA ALA A 525 19.05 -8.42 13.37
C ALA A 525 19.48 -7.97 14.78
N ALA A 526 20.16 -8.85 15.52
CA ALA A 526 20.71 -8.52 16.84
C ALA A 526 21.82 -7.45 16.74
N ALA A 527 22.72 -7.55 15.75
CA ALA A 527 23.77 -6.55 15.53
C ALA A 527 23.21 -5.18 15.14
N GLU A 528 22.20 -5.14 14.26
CA GLU A 528 21.50 -3.92 13.87
C GLU A 528 20.82 -3.25 15.08
N CYS A 529 20.12 -4.03 15.90
CA CYS A 529 19.50 -3.55 17.14
C CYS A 529 20.57 -3.04 18.13
N LEU A 530 21.72 -3.73 18.25
CA LEU A 530 22.83 -3.30 19.09
C LEU A 530 23.44 -1.99 18.60
N CYS A 531 23.61 -1.81 17.29
CA CYS A 531 24.11 -0.55 16.70
C CYS A 531 23.15 0.61 16.98
N THR A 532 21.83 0.36 16.86
CA THR A 532 20.81 1.36 17.19
C THR A 532 20.87 1.73 18.68
N LEU A 533 21.02 0.73 19.56
CA LEU A 533 21.17 0.95 20.99
C LEU A 533 22.43 1.77 21.30
N ALA A 534 23.56 1.44 20.71
CA ALA A 534 24.82 2.18 20.89
C ALA A 534 24.67 3.64 20.44
N THR A 535 24.09 3.86 19.26
CA THR A 535 23.99 5.18 18.62
C THR A 535 23.02 6.10 19.35
N HIS A 536 21.89 5.58 19.82
CA HIS A 536 20.80 6.40 20.35
C HIS A 536 20.73 6.42 21.88
N CYS A 537 21.28 5.43 22.57
CA CYS A 537 21.22 5.34 24.04
C CYS A 537 22.52 5.74 24.74
N SER A 538 23.55 6.17 24.00
CA SER A 538 24.84 6.63 24.54
C SER A 538 24.68 7.73 25.61
N ASP A 539 23.76 8.67 25.38
CA ASP A 539 23.49 9.80 26.28
C ASP A 539 22.72 9.41 27.57
N LEU A 540 22.18 8.20 27.68
CA LEU A 540 21.29 7.81 28.80
C LEU A 540 22.03 7.42 30.08
N GLY A 541 23.36 7.36 30.07
CA GLY A 541 24.18 7.10 31.24
C GLY A 541 25.18 5.95 31.05
N ALA A 542 25.44 5.20 32.11
CA ALA A 542 26.45 4.14 32.12
C ALA A 542 26.12 2.99 31.15
N GLY A 543 24.83 2.69 30.95
CA GLY A 543 24.41 1.66 29.99
C GLY A 543 24.71 2.03 28.54
N GLY A 544 24.60 3.31 28.19
CA GLY A 544 24.96 3.83 26.87
C GLY A 544 26.44 3.62 26.54
N ALA A 545 27.32 4.12 27.40
CA ALA A 545 28.77 3.95 27.25
C ALA A 545 29.20 2.47 27.28
N ALA A 546 28.54 1.63 28.08
CA ALA A 546 28.79 0.19 28.08
C ALA A 546 28.42 -0.48 26.76
N THR A 547 27.35 0.00 26.11
CA THR A 547 26.90 -0.50 24.80
C THR A 547 27.90 -0.14 23.70
N GLU A 548 28.37 1.11 23.65
CA GLU A 548 29.39 1.56 22.70
C GLU A 548 30.70 0.77 22.87
N LYS A 549 31.15 0.63 24.12
CA LYS A 549 32.36 -0.15 24.46
C LYS A 549 32.22 -1.61 24.03
N GLU A 550 31.07 -2.23 24.26
CA GLU A 550 30.81 -3.60 23.84
C GLU A 550 30.87 -3.73 22.31
N LEU A 551 30.18 -2.84 21.60
CA LEU A 551 30.14 -2.84 20.14
C LEU A 551 31.56 -2.71 19.55
N LEU A 552 32.36 -1.78 20.09
CA LEU A 552 33.74 -1.58 19.67
C LEU A 552 34.61 -2.81 19.99
N THR A 553 34.54 -3.33 21.22
CA THR A 553 35.34 -4.49 21.67
C THR A 553 35.04 -5.73 20.81
N LYS A 554 33.76 -6.00 20.55
CA LYS A 554 33.34 -7.15 19.74
C LYS A 554 33.72 -6.97 18.27
N SER A 555 33.64 -5.75 17.74
CA SER A 555 34.05 -5.44 16.35
C SER A 555 35.56 -5.60 16.16
N LEU A 556 36.37 -5.11 17.10
CA LEU A 556 37.82 -5.29 17.10
C LEU A 556 38.19 -6.78 17.19
N GLY A 557 37.56 -7.52 18.11
CA GLY A 557 37.73 -8.97 18.22
C GLY A 557 37.33 -9.71 16.93
N SER A 558 36.29 -9.23 16.23
CA SER A 558 35.89 -9.78 14.93
C SER A 558 36.96 -9.54 13.86
N ILE A 559 37.51 -8.32 13.78
CA ILE A 559 38.58 -7.97 12.85
C ILE A 559 39.82 -8.84 13.09
N ASP A 560 40.23 -8.97 14.35
CA ASP A 560 41.39 -9.78 14.71
C ASP A 560 41.17 -11.26 14.40
N HIS A 561 39.96 -11.78 14.68
CA HIS A 561 39.61 -13.15 14.32
C HIS A 561 39.65 -13.37 12.81
N LEU A 562 39.05 -12.47 12.01
CA LEU A 562 39.09 -12.56 10.54
C LEU A 562 40.54 -12.49 10.03
N ARG A 563 41.37 -11.60 10.59
CA ARG A 563 42.80 -11.48 10.24
C ARG A 563 43.58 -12.77 10.55
N GLN A 564 43.37 -13.36 11.72
CA GLN A 564 43.98 -14.64 12.10
C GLN A 564 43.56 -15.76 11.14
N VAL A 565 42.28 -15.80 10.76
CA VAL A 565 41.77 -16.81 9.82
C VAL A 565 42.33 -16.64 8.41
N VAL A 566 42.52 -15.40 7.91
CA VAL A 566 43.19 -15.14 6.62
C VAL A 566 44.61 -15.72 6.58
N GLN A 567 45.27 -15.79 7.73
CA GLN A 567 46.62 -16.32 7.88
C GLN A 567 46.65 -17.83 8.16
N ALA A 568 45.59 -18.36 8.76
CA ALA A 568 45.44 -19.78 9.03
C ALA A 568 45.13 -20.57 7.75
N GLY A 569 45.56 -21.83 7.71
CA GLY A 569 45.33 -22.75 6.60
C GLY A 569 43.87 -23.24 6.50
N PRO A 570 43.62 -24.48 6.01
CA PRO A 570 42.27 -24.95 5.76
C PRO A 570 41.41 -24.96 7.04
N LEU A 571 40.20 -24.40 6.94
CA LEU A 571 39.31 -24.19 8.08
C LEU A 571 38.41 -25.40 8.34
N SER A 572 38.28 -25.79 9.60
CA SER A 572 37.26 -26.75 10.04
C SER A 572 35.85 -26.19 9.81
N ALA A 573 34.84 -27.05 9.73
CA ALA A 573 33.44 -26.61 9.56
C ALA A 573 32.97 -25.68 10.69
N ALA A 574 33.39 -25.93 11.93
CA ALA A 574 33.10 -25.07 13.07
C ALA A 574 33.77 -23.69 12.92
N ALA A 575 35.04 -23.65 12.49
CA ALA A 575 35.74 -22.40 12.21
C ALA A 575 35.11 -21.61 11.06
N GLN A 576 34.60 -22.29 10.02
CA GLN A 576 33.88 -21.64 8.92
C GLN A 576 32.58 -20.98 9.40
N ARG A 577 31.77 -21.66 10.24
CA ARG A 577 30.55 -21.06 10.82
C ARG A 577 30.88 -19.85 11.70
N GLN A 578 31.91 -19.98 12.53
CA GLN A 578 32.38 -18.88 13.36
C GLN A 578 32.81 -17.67 12.51
N LEU A 579 33.60 -17.91 11.46
CA LEU A 579 34.01 -16.86 10.54
C LEU A 579 32.83 -16.18 9.85
N CYS A 580 31.86 -16.95 9.34
CA CYS A 580 30.64 -16.38 8.76
C CYS A 580 29.97 -15.44 9.74
N ARG A 581 29.80 -15.87 10.99
CA ARG A 581 29.16 -15.06 12.03
C ARG A 581 29.92 -13.77 12.31
N GLN A 582 31.25 -13.84 12.47
CA GLN A 582 32.07 -12.65 12.72
C GLN A 582 32.05 -11.69 11.52
N ALA A 583 32.09 -12.20 10.29
CA ALA A 583 31.98 -11.39 9.08
C ALA A 583 30.59 -10.72 8.98
N TRP A 584 29.52 -11.47 9.24
CA TRP A 584 28.15 -10.95 9.25
C TRP A 584 27.95 -9.88 10.30
N PHE A 585 28.43 -10.12 11.53
CA PHE A 585 28.40 -9.15 12.62
C PHE A 585 29.15 -7.88 12.21
N LEU A 586 30.44 -7.99 11.89
CA LEU A 586 31.29 -6.84 11.56
C LEU A 586 30.72 -6.01 10.41
N CYS A 587 30.28 -6.65 9.32
CA CYS A 587 29.75 -5.91 8.16
C CYS A 587 28.40 -5.25 8.46
N THR A 588 27.58 -5.86 9.32
CA THR A 588 26.35 -5.22 9.80
C THR A 588 26.69 -4.02 10.69
N VAL A 589 27.67 -4.15 11.59
CA VAL A 589 28.11 -3.02 12.42
C VAL A 589 28.63 -1.87 11.55
N LEU A 590 29.45 -2.16 10.55
CA LEU A 590 29.97 -1.13 9.64
C LEU A 590 28.89 -0.51 8.72
N GLU A 591 27.77 -1.20 8.49
CA GLU A 591 26.61 -0.67 7.79
C GLU A 591 25.85 0.34 8.67
N PHE A 592 25.64 0.04 9.96
CA PHE A 592 24.76 0.83 10.83
C PHE A 592 25.47 1.79 11.79
N ALA A 593 26.73 1.53 12.16
CA ALA A 593 27.51 2.34 13.10
C ALA A 593 28.77 2.94 12.44
N ASP A 594 29.16 4.11 12.92
CA ASP A 594 30.44 4.73 12.58
C ASP A 594 31.48 4.32 13.63
N LEU A 595 32.27 3.27 13.33
CA LEU A 595 33.26 2.77 14.27
C LEU A 595 34.42 3.76 14.48
N ASP A 596 34.77 4.55 13.46
CA ASP A 596 35.82 5.57 13.57
C ASP A 596 35.38 6.67 14.56
N ALA A 597 34.12 7.12 14.46
CA ALA A 597 33.54 8.06 15.42
C ALA A 597 33.46 7.46 16.84
N LEU A 598 33.04 6.19 16.97
CA LEU A 598 32.95 5.52 18.27
C LEU A 598 34.33 5.35 18.93
N GLN A 599 35.37 5.00 18.17
CA GLN A 599 36.73 4.90 18.70
C GLN A 599 37.20 6.24 19.27
N SER A 600 36.94 7.34 18.56
CA SER A 600 37.30 8.70 19.03
C SER A 600 36.63 9.12 20.34
N LEU A 601 35.45 8.55 20.65
CA LEU A 601 34.72 8.80 21.90
C LEU A 601 35.27 7.98 23.08
N VAL A 602 35.83 6.80 22.81
CA VAL A 602 36.33 5.87 23.84
C VAL A 602 37.76 6.19 24.26
N GLU A 603 38.63 6.59 23.34
CA GLU A 603 40.07 6.80 23.59
C GLU A 603 40.46 7.99 24.52
N PRO A 604 39.73 9.10 24.67
CA PRO A 604 40.20 10.21 25.52
C PRO A 604 40.07 9.97 27.03
N ARG A 605 39.57 8.82 27.51
CA ARG A 605 39.22 8.60 28.93
C ARG A 605 40.09 7.62 29.71
N SER A 606 41.00 6.88 29.08
CA SER A 606 41.89 5.94 29.77
C SER A 606 43.34 6.39 29.69
N SER A 607 43.81 7.10 30.73
CA SER A 607 45.22 7.44 30.94
C SER A 607 46.11 6.25 31.34
N SER A 608 45.66 5.02 31.09
CA SER A 608 46.35 3.78 31.48
C SER A 608 46.69 2.93 30.26
N GLY A 609 47.64 3.42 29.45
CA GLY A 609 48.71 2.70 28.72
C GLY A 609 48.51 1.34 28.02
N GLN A 610 47.33 0.74 27.97
CA GLN A 610 47.05 -0.41 27.10
C GLN A 610 46.39 0.11 25.83
N GLU A 611 47.24 0.54 24.90
CA GLU A 611 46.86 0.90 23.55
C GLU A 611 46.23 -0.33 22.87
N PHE A 612 44.93 -0.27 22.59
CA PHE A 612 44.34 -1.01 21.46
C PHE A 612 44.78 -0.35 20.15
N ALA A 613 46.09 -0.11 20.00
CA ALA A 613 46.66 0.34 18.74
C ALA A 613 46.48 -0.81 17.75
N LEU A 614 45.39 -0.76 16.99
CA LEU A 614 45.39 -1.25 15.62
C LEU A 614 46.70 -0.76 15.03
N VAL A 615 47.62 -1.69 14.74
CA VAL A 615 48.96 -1.39 14.24
C VAL A 615 48.81 -0.27 13.19
N PRO A 616 49.36 0.93 13.44
CA PRO A 616 49.28 2.04 12.49
C PRO A 616 50.20 1.68 11.33
N GLY A 617 49.68 0.86 10.42
CA GLY A 617 50.34 0.41 9.21
C GLY A 617 49.50 0.83 8.01
N ASP A 618 49.90 1.93 7.38
CA ASP A 618 49.72 2.27 5.96
C ASP A 618 48.32 2.27 5.32
N HIS A 619 47.23 2.29 6.08
CA HIS A 619 45.90 2.38 5.49
C HIS A 619 45.17 3.65 5.97
N ASP A 620 45.27 4.71 5.18
CA ASP A 620 44.47 5.95 5.25
C ASP A 620 42.93 5.74 5.12
N GLY A 621 42.45 4.50 5.24
CA GLY A 621 41.11 4.06 4.81
C GLY A 621 40.08 3.75 5.91
N GLY A 622 40.40 3.93 7.19
CA GLY A 622 39.49 3.66 8.32
C GLY A 622 39.06 2.19 8.48
N PHE A 623 38.17 1.91 9.45
CA PHE A 623 37.70 0.54 9.72
C PHE A 623 37.06 -0.15 8.50
N ALA A 624 36.29 0.60 7.71
CA ALA A 624 35.56 0.06 6.57
C ALA A 624 36.51 -0.44 5.46
N SER A 625 37.58 0.30 5.14
CA SER A 625 38.57 -0.14 4.14
C SER A 625 39.35 -1.36 4.61
N SER A 626 39.74 -1.38 5.89
CA SER A 626 40.40 -2.54 6.51
C SER A 626 39.54 -3.80 6.45
N ALA A 627 38.26 -3.70 6.82
CA ALA A 627 37.30 -4.80 6.73
C ALA A 627 37.07 -5.25 5.28
N CYS A 628 36.96 -4.31 4.32
CA CYS A 628 36.84 -4.62 2.90
C CYS A 628 38.03 -5.43 2.38
N SER A 629 39.24 -4.98 2.71
CA SER A 629 40.49 -5.65 2.33
C SER A 629 40.59 -7.06 2.92
N LEU A 630 40.20 -7.23 4.18
CA LEU A 630 40.13 -8.53 4.85
C LEU A 630 39.10 -9.46 4.19
N LEU A 631 37.91 -8.96 3.86
CA LEU A 631 36.86 -9.76 3.20
C LEU A 631 37.28 -10.19 1.79
N CYS A 632 37.94 -9.31 1.03
CA CYS A 632 38.47 -9.65 -0.30
C CYS A 632 39.54 -10.74 -0.18
N SER A 633 40.48 -10.58 0.75
CA SER A 633 41.52 -11.58 1.03
C SER A 633 40.95 -12.92 1.50
N LEU A 634 39.90 -12.88 2.34
CA LEU A 634 39.19 -14.06 2.79
C LEU A 634 38.51 -14.76 1.63
N TRP A 635 37.83 -14.02 0.75
CA TRP A 635 37.12 -14.62 -0.38
C TRP A 635 38.05 -15.37 -1.34
N GLU A 636 39.24 -14.81 -1.61
CA GLU A 636 40.26 -15.47 -2.45
C GLU A 636 40.69 -16.82 -1.85
N LYS A 637 40.96 -16.84 -0.54
CA LYS A 637 41.46 -18.01 0.19
C LYS A 637 40.38 -18.97 0.69
N ALA A 638 39.12 -18.51 0.73
CA ALA A 638 38.00 -19.26 1.29
C ALA A 638 37.69 -20.52 0.46
N PRO A 639 37.27 -21.62 1.12
CA PRO A 639 36.67 -22.75 0.43
C PRO A 639 35.48 -22.32 -0.42
N ALA A 640 35.23 -23.02 -1.53
CA ALA A 640 34.15 -22.67 -2.47
C ALA A 640 32.78 -22.50 -1.77
N ALA A 641 32.46 -23.39 -0.80
CA ALA A 641 31.22 -23.33 -0.04
C ALA A 641 31.03 -22.05 0.80
N LEU A 642 32.12 -21.38 1.19
CA LEU A 642 32.09 -20.20 2.05
C LEU A 642 31.95 -18.90 1.23
N ARG A 643 32.42 -18.89 -0.01
CA ARG A 643 32.42 -17.70 -0.87
C ARG A 643 31.03 -17.08 -1.08
N PRO A 644 29.93 -17.84 -1.34
CA PRO A 644 28.59 -17.26 -1.45
C PRO A 644 28.13 -16.50 -0.20
N VAL A 645 28.56 -16.93 0.99
CA VAL A 645 28.14 -16.34 2.27
C VAL A 645 28.84 -15.00 2.54
N LEU A 646 30.04 -14.81 1.99
CA LEU A 646 30.81 -13.55 2.12
C LEU A 646 30.29 -12.45 1.20
N ILE A 647 29.60 -12.80 0.11
CA ILE A 647 29.07 -11.83 -0.85
C ILE A 647 28.01 -10.90 -0.22
N PRO A 648 26.99 -11.39 0.51
CA PRO A 648 26.07 -10.53 1.26
C PRO A 648 26.76 -9.62 2.27
N CYS A 649 27.79 -10.11 2.98
CA CYS A 649 28.58 -9.31 3.92
C CYS A 649 29.23 -8.12 3.22
N MET A 650 29.82 -8.34 2.05
CA MET A 650 30.36 -7.27 1.21
C MET A 650 29.27 -6.29 0.81
N GLY A 651 28.10 -6.79 0.41
CA GLY A 651 26.93 -5.96 0.10
C GLY A 651 26.53 -5.04 1.25
N PHE A 652 26.51 -5.54 2.49
CA PHE A 652 26.18 -4.76 3.69
C PHE A 652 27.16 -3.60 3.89
N LEU A 653 28.46 -3.89 3.83
CA LEU A 653 29.51 -2.89 3.94
C LEU A 653 29.37 -1.79 2.88
N LEU A 654 29.13 -2.19 1.63
CA LEU A 654 29.05 -1.28 0.50
C LEU A 654 27.83 -0.35 0.56
N ARG A 655 26.70 -0.75 1.18
CA ARG A 655 25.50 0.10 1.28
C ARG A 655 25.76 1.45 1.95
N ARG A 656 26.64 1.49 2.95
CA ARG A 656 27.07 2.74 3.61
C ARG A 656 28.35 3.31 3.01
N HIS A 657 29.29 2.44 2.63
CA HIS A 657 30.64 2.83 2.22
C HIS A 657 30.81 2.73 0.70
N SER A 658 29.98 3.45 -0.05
CA SER A 658 29.95 3.42 -1.52
C SER A 658 31.28 3.81 -2.18
N ALA A 659 32.13 4.57 -1.48
CA ALA A 659 33.48 4.92 -1.91
C ALA A 659 34.36 3.68 -2.18
N LEU A 660 34.12 2.57 -1.47
CA LEU A 660 34.83 1.30 -1.64
C LEU A 660 34.53 0.58 -2.97
N LEU A 661 33.53 1.05 -3.73
CA LEU A 661 33.28 0.57 -5.10
C LEU A 661 34.33 1.09 -6.09
N ARG A 662 35.07 2.15 -5.75
CA ARG A 662 36.11 2.68 -6.64
C ARG A 662 37.29 1.70 -6.67
N PRO A 663 37.74 1.28 -7.86
CA PRO A 663 38.87 0.36 -7.95
C PRO A 663 40.14 1.05 -7.45
N GLU A 664 40.80 0.44 -6.46
CA GLU A 664 42.18 0.81 -6.10
C GLU A 664 43.15 0.08 -7.04
N PRO A 665 44.12 0.79 -7.66
CA PRO A 665 45.10 0.14 -8.52
C PRO A 665 45.93 -0.88 -7.72
N GLY A 666 45.99 -2.12 -8.23
CA GLY A 666 46.80 -3.20 -7.66
C GLY A 666 46.16 -3.99 -6.52
N LYS A 667 44.91 -3.70 -6.12
CA LYS A 667 44.17 -4.52 -5.14
C LYS A 667 42.90 -5.08 -5.76
N LEU A 668 42.50 -6.28 -5.33
CA LEU A 668 41.18 -6.82 -5.66
C LEU A 668 40.12 -5.97 -4.92
N GLY A 669 39.50 -5.04 -5.63
CA GLY A 669 38.42 -4.22 -5.09
C GLY A 669 37.10 -5.01 -4.99
N ALA A 670 36.21 -4.59 -4.09
CA ALA A 670 34.91 -5.23 -3.89
C ALA A 670 34.08 -5.33 -5.19
N LEU A 671 34.18 -4.33 -6.08
CA LEU A 671 33.52 -4.35 -7.38
C LEU A 671 34.05 -5.46 -8.30
N LEU A 672 35.36 -5.70 -8.32
CA LEU A 672 35.96 -6.75 -9.14
C LEU A 672 35.54 -8.13 -8.64
N LEU A 673 35.50 -8.32 -7.32
CA LEU A 673 35.04 -9.54 -6.69
C LEU A 673 33.57 -9.83 -7.01
N LEU A 674 32.68 -8.84 -6.89
CA LEU A 674 31.26 -9.00 -7.29
C LEU A 674 31.13 -9.34 -8.78
N ARG A 675 31.95 -8.73 -9.64
CA ARG A 675 31.97 -9.02 -11.08
C ARG A 675 32.46 -10.45 -11.37
N GLU A 676 33.46 -10.91 -10.63
CA GLU A 676 33.98 -12.28 -10.75
C GLU A 676 32.96 -13.30 -10.27
N ALA A 677 32.32 -13.05 -9.12
CA ALA A 677 31.29 -13.92 -8.56
C ALA A 677 30.04 -14.02 -9.48
N LEU A 678 29.67 -12.93 -10.16
CA LEU A 678 28.63 -12.95 -11.21
C LEU A 678 29.02 -13.76 -12.46
N ARG A 679 30.32 -13.83 -12.78
CA ARG A 679 30.85 -14.59 -13.91
C ARG A 679 31.15 -16.04 -13.56
N SER A 680 31.10 -16.39 -12.27
CA SER A 680 31.35 -17.74 -11.80
C SER A 680 30.36 -18.74 -12.44
N PRO A 681 30.80 -19.95 -12.80
CA PRO A 681 29.90 -21.01 -13.23
C PRO A 681 28.96 -21.46 -12.10
N GLU A 682 29.31 -21.22 -10.84
CA GLU A 682 28.54 -21.63 -9.66
C GLU A 682 27.26 -20.80 -9.51
N SER A 683 26.10 -21.48 -9.47
CA SER A 683 24.79 -20.81 -9.36
C SER A 683 24.60 -20.09 -8.02
N SER A 684 25.12 -20.65 -6.93
CA SER A 684 25.07 -20.08 -5.58
C SER A 684 25.76 -18.70 -5.52
N LEU A 685 26.96 -18.59 -6.09
CA LEU A 685 27.73 -17.35 -6.17
C LEU A 685 27.03 -16.30 -7.02
N ARG A 686 26.51 -16.70 -8.18
CA ARG A 686 25.78 -15.79 -9.07
C ARG A 686 24.50 -15.27 -8.42
N LEU A 687 23.76 -16.15 -7.73
CA LEU A 687 22.55 -15.78 -7.01
C LEU A 687 22.87 -14.80 -5.88
N ALA A 688 23.82 -15.14 -4.99
CA ALA A 688 24.22 -14.27 -3.88
C ALA A 688 24.73 -12.91 -4.36
N SER A 689 25.48 -12.87 -5.46
CA SER A 689 25.97 -11.62 -6.06
C SER A 689 24.84 -10.80 -6.68
N SER A 690 23.89 -11.44 -7.35
CA SER A 690 22.73 -10.77 -7.93
C SER A 690 21.83 -10.18 -6.83
N GLU A 691 21.62 -10.92 -5.73
CA GLU A 691 20.86 -10.43 -4.57
C GLU A 691 21.56 -9.26 -3.86
N ALA A 692 22.87 -9.36 -3.64
CA ALA A 692 23.65 -8.28 -3.04
C ALA A 692 23.61 -7.01 -3.90
N LEU A 693 23.75 -7.15 -5.23
CA LEU A 693 23.66 -6.02 -6.16
C LEU A 693 22.25 -5.44 -6.27
N ALA A 694 21.21 -6.27 -6.36
CA ALA A 694 19.83 -5.81 -6.36
C ALA A 694 19.52 -5.02 -5.08
N SER A 695 20.01 -5.50 -3.95
CA SER A 695 19.86 -4.79 -2.68
C SER A 695 20.66 -3.48 -2.62
N LEU A 696 21.87 -3.43 -3.18
CA LEU A 696 22.66 -2.20 -3.27
C LEU A 696 21.96 -1.17 -4.16
N LEU A 697 21.47 -1.59 -5.32
CA LEU A 697 20.73 -0.75 -6.25
C LEU A 697 19.48 -0.17 -5.60
N ALA A 698 18.69 -0.98 -4.89
CA ALA A 698 17.50 -0.50 -4.18
C ALA A 698 17.84 0.56 -3.10
N VAL A 699 18.97 0.42 -2.40
CA VAL A 699 19.41 1.40 -1.40
C VAL A 699 19.88 2.70 -2.07
N TYR A 700 20.61 2.61 -3.18
CA TYR A 700 21.10 3.79 -3.90
C TYR A 700 20.04 4.51 -4.70
N GLU A 701 19.06 3.78 -5.25
CA GLU A 701 17.87 4.36 -5.88
C GLU A 701 17.11 5.20 -4.84
N LYS A 702 16.83 4.62 -3.67
CA LYS A 702 16.19 5.35 -2.55
C LYS A 702 16.99 6.56 -2.05
N ALA A 703 18.32 6.53 -2.16
CA ALA A 703 19.18 7.65 -1.78
C ALA A 703 19.28 8.73 -2.87
N ALA A 704 18.96 8.38 -4.13
CA ALA A 704 18.97 9.28 -5.28
C ALA A 704 17.60 9.97 -5.50
N GLU A 705 16.51 9.28 -5.16
CA GLU A 705 15.16 9.86 -4.99
C GLU A 705 15.10 10.84 -3.81
#